data_AF-A0AAQ5ZLP8-F1
#
_entry.id   AF-A0AAQ5ZLP8-F1
#
_cell.length_a   1.000
_cell.length_b   1.000
_cell.length_c   1.000
_cell.angle_alpha   90.00
_cell.angle_beta   90.00
_cell.angle_gamma   90.00
#
_symmetry.space_group_name_H-M   'P 1'
#
loop_
_entity.id
_entity.type
_entity.pdbx_description
1 polymer ?
#
loop_
_entity_poly.entity_id
_entity_poly.type
_entity_poly.pdbx_seq_one_letter_code
_entity_poly.pdbx_strand_id
1 'polypeptide(L)'
;FGSISELSDPLCCPGRSRGAIISQYYNRTMQLRRRRQSRPSIKDFSRSARPSIRGYGMEADEADGEDTEVSKRERLVNNLQNLSVTDRIRMLRAMPLSVAEKNELRRLALQKEKQTLSGSKLPCCSRLKYYIIIAVRQSWYSWLSFLHSLQLWQMPLKRVSGRFGTGVLSYFIFLKTLLYFNLFLFLVTGAFLVLPQAVHPPMLPAERRPFSGLELLTGAGCFSDSVMYYGYYSNDTLHKSCKDDGAVQNDSVSNSTGHDCVSKRLSYKMSLAYFFTIGMAFFITCIILVYSMSKSFGQSFRIDKSHSILAMKAFCSWDFKVIKKTSVKLMSENICTQLKELLAEVNHKRVKNTVGQKLCRLMVHGLAWTICIVSTAACVTGIYFFSDYMHQVSWGGFLLALPVLVSLINLLLPGLFNLAAWMEDYESPSVRTYVAISRNLMLKVSVLGVLCYHWLGRVACWESFVGQELYRFLLMDFIFTLLDTLFGEFLWGLFSEKVLRRRRKPAFDIARNVLELIYGQTLAWLGVLFTPLLPAVQILKLLLLFYIKMSSVMMNCQAPRKPYRVSQMTTIFITLLCFPSFLGASVCVTYTMWSIKPSVSCGPFRGLQTMFQAGKLWVQEMEKHDPKLSVVARAHSYLVEHPLFLFVGAGIFLIVIYFYSQVVDGQRKIISLLQEQIENEGEDKKFLITKLQSIHEQKRTPARRLTSQVGL
;
A
#
# COMPACT_ATOMS: atom_id res chain seq x y z
N PHE A 1 59.02 -5.23 25.87
CA PHE A 1 58.99 -4.04 26.76
C PHE A 1 57.56 -3.50 26.72
N GLY A 2 56.58 -4.13 27.39
CA GLY A 2 56.45 -4.33 28.83
C GLY A 2 55.48 -3.24 29.34
N SER A 3 54.39 -3.47 30.06
CA SER A 3 53.80 -4.66 30.68
C SER A 3 52.38 -4.25 31.09
N ILE A 4 51.31 -4.95 30.65
CA ILE A 4 50.03 -4.99 31.38
C ILE A 4 49.40 -6.37 31.11
N SER A 5 49.58 -7.26 32.07
CA SER A 5 48.90 -8.55 32.20
C SER A 5 48.37 -8.65 33.63
N GLU A 6 47.17 -9.22 33.74
CA GLU A 6 46.48 -9.70 34.94
C GLU A 6 45.72 -8.69 35.81
N LEU A 7 44.39 -8.79 35.69
CA LEU A 7 43.36 -8.99 36.73
C LEU A 7 42.02 -8.66 36.03
N SER A 8 40.89 -9.35 36.08
CA SER A 8 40.37 -10.56 36.72
C SER A 8 38.83 -10.42 36.62
N ASP A 9 38.11 -11.52 36.36
CA ASP A 9 36.69 -11.78 36.67
C ASP A 9 35.61 -10.68 36.61
N PRO A 10 34.51 -10.88 35.85
CA PRO A 10 33.21 -10.30 36.17
C PRO A 10 32.34 -11.36 36.86
N LEU A 11 32.72 -11.73 38.10
CA LEU A 11 31.89 -12.58 38.95
C LEU A 11 31.93 -12.12 40.40
N CYS A 12 31.54 -10.86 40.67
CA CYS A 12 30.90 -10.50 41.94
C CYS A 12 30.30 -9.08 41.91
N CYS A 13 28.98 -8.99 41.73
CA CYS A 13 28.15 -7.93 42.34
C CYS A 13 26.79 -8.58 42.67
N PRO A 14 26.23 -8.39 43.87
CA PRO A 14 25.20 -9.28 44.40
C PRO A 14 23.83 -8.95 43.80
N GLY A 15 23.10 -10.00 43.41
CA GLY A 15 21.65 -10.06 43.58
C GLY A 15 20.80 -8.99 42.89
N ARG A 16 20.88 -8.85 41.57
CA ARG A 16 19.73 -8.32 40.80
C ARG A 16 19.50 -9.20 39.58
N SER A 17 18.55 -10.13 39.72
CA SER A 17 18.25 -11.11 38.67
C SER A 17 17.99 -10.39 37.35
N ARG A 18 18.56 -10.90 36.25
CA ARG A 18 18.28 -10.42 34.89
C ARG A 18 16.76 -10.36 34.63
N GLY A 19 15.99 -11.25 35.26
CA GLY A 19 14.52 -11.23 35.26
C GLY A 19 13.92 -9.95 35.88
N ALA A 20 14.50 -9.41 36.95
CA ALA A 20 14.02 -8.16 37.56
C ALA A 20 14.24 -6.96 36.64
N ILE A 21 15.40 -6.86 35.99
CA ILE A 21 15.72 -5.79 35.04
C ILE A 21 14.80 -5.86 33.82
N ILE A 22 14.56 -7.08 33.30
CA ILE A 22 13.64 -7.30 32.18
C ILE A 22 12.19 -7.05 32.59
N SER A 23 11.77 -7.39 33.81
CA SER A 23 10.44 -7.06 34.34
C SER A 23 10.23 -5.55 34.49
N GLN A 24 11.29 -4.81 34.85
CA GLN A 24 11.26 -3.35 35.01
C GLN A 24 11.20 -2.66 33.63
N TYR A 25 11.92 -3.22 32.64
CA TYR A 25 11.83 -2.81 31.23
C TYR A 25 10.47 -3.16 30.62
N TYR A 26 9.89 -4.32 30.96
CA TYR A 26 8.54 -4.73 30.58
C TYR A 26 7.50 -3.83 31.21
N ASN A 27 7.65 -3.44 32.49
CA ASN A 27 6.76 -2.48 33.14
C ASN A 27 6.82 -1.11 32.44
N ARG A 28 8.02 -0.63 32.08
CA ARG A 28 8.20 0.61 31.30
C ARG A 28 7.63 0.51 29.88
N THR A 29 7.86 -0.58 29.16
CA THR A 29 7.35 -0.77 27.79
C THR A 29 5.85 -1.10 27.76
N MET A 30 5.30 -1.74 28.78
CA MET A 30 3.86 -1.94 28.96
C MET A 30 3.17 -0.62 29.34
N GLN A 31 3.81 0.23 30.17
CA GLN A 31 3.35 1.60 30.44
C GLN A 31 3.35 2.46 29.15
N LEU A 32 4.37 2.32 28.30
CA LEU A 32 4.43 3.00 27.00
C LEU A 32 3.45 2.42 25.97
N ARG A 33 3.19 1.10 25.98
CA ARG A 33 2.15 0.45 25.15
C ARG A 33 0.73 0.84 25.61
N ARG A 34 0.48 1.03 26.91
CA ARG A 34 -0.78 1.60 27.41
C ARG A 34 -1.04 3.02 26.88
N ARG A 35 0.01 3.81 26.65
CA ARG A 35 -0.12 5.14 26.00
C ARG A 35 -0.39 5.06 24.49
N ARG A 36 -0.14 3.92 23.81
CA ARG A 36 -0.17 3.80 22.34
C ARG A 36 -1.29 2.91 21.79
N GLN A 37 -1.97 2.11 22.62
CA GLN A 37 -3.12 1.32 22.20
C GLN A 37 -4.43 2.10 22.33
N SER A 38 -5.04 2.38 21.18
CA SER A 38 -6.34 3.02 21.01
C SER A 38 -7.51 2.10 21.39
N ARG A 39 -7.53 1.67 22.65
CA ARG A 39 -8.74 1.31 23.42
C ARG A 39 -8.33 1.25 24.90
N PRO A 40 -8.63 2.28 25.71
CA PRO A 40 -8.28 2.26 27.12
C PRO A 40 -9.10 1.21 27.87
N SER A 41 -8.44 0.53 28.79
CA SER A 41 -9.09 -0.42 29.69
C SER A 41 -9.71 0.34 30.86
N ILE A 42 -10.71 -0.24 31.52
CA ILE A 42 -11.34 0.30 32.74
C ILE A 42 -10.33 0.64 33.87
N LYS A 43 -9.04 0.25 33.75
CA LYS A 43 -7.96 0.56 34.70
C LYS A 43 -7.36 1.96 34.55
N ASP A 44 -7.73 2.73 33.52
CA ASP A 44 -7.16 4.07 33.27
C ASP A 44 -7.94 5.22 33.96
N PHE A 45 -8.97 4.89 34.74
CA PHE A 45 -9.76 5.84 35.56
C PHE A 45 -9.23 5.92 37.00
N SER A 46 -9.43 7.08 37.66
CA SER A 46 -9.07 7.27 39.08
C SER A 46 -9.78 6.25 39.98
N ARG A 47 -9.11 5.78 41.05
CA ARG A 47 -9.64 4.76 41.98
C ARG A 47 -10.99 5.15 42.60
N SER A 48 -11.28 6.46 42.70
CA SER A 48 -12.54 7.03 43.20
C SER A 48 -13.70 7.00 42.19
N ALA A 49 -13.43 6.79 40.90
CA ALA A 49 -14.43 6.81 39.83
C ALA A 49 -14.79 5.42 39.29
N ARG A 50 -14.33 4.35 39.95
CA ARG A 50 -14.52 2.96 39.50
C ARG A 50 -15.67 2.30 40.27
N PRO A 51 -16.79 1.92 39.64
CA PRO A 51 -17.76 1.07 40.30
C PRO A 51 -17.11 -0.29 40.60
N SER A 52 -17.35 -0.84 41.80
CA SER A 52 -16.92 -2.18 42.15
C SER A 52 -17.65 -3.20 41.27
N ILE A 53 -16.96 -3.75 40.27
CA ILE A 53 -17.50 -4.78 39.36
C ILE A 53 -17.37 -6.20 39.97
N ARG A 54 -16.98 -6.34 41.25
CA ARG A 54 -16.84 -7.66 41.90
C ARG A 54 -18.15 -8.24 42.45
N GLY A 55 -19.28 -7.55 42.31
CA GLY A 55 -20.58 -7.98 42.84
C GLY A 55 -21.68 -8.20 41.79
N TYR A 56 -21.36 -8.21 40.49
CA TYR A 56 -22.37 -8.28 39.42
C TYR A 56 -22.53 -9.67 38.79
N GLY A 57 -22.08 -10.71 39.48
CA GLY A 57 -22.17 -12.08 38.97
C GLY A 57 -21.95 -13.11 40.07
N MET A 58 -22.91 -13.23 40.99
CA MET A 58 -23.33 -14.52 41.57
C MET A 58 -24.56 -14.32 42.47
N GLU A 59 -25.46 -15.28 42.34
CA GLU A 59 -26.61 -15.59 43.20
C GLU A 59 -27.77 -14.58 43.20
N ALA A 60 -28.79 -14.92 42.42
CA ALA A 60 -30.15 -14.54 42.68
C ALA A 60 -30.64 -15.41 43.85
N ASP A 61 -30.69 -14.85 45.05
CA ASP A 61 -31.63 -15.30 46.08
C ASP A 61 -32.88 -14.43 45.96
N GLU A 62 -34.01 -15.11 45.82
CA GLU A 62 -35.34 -14.51 45.72
C GLU A 62 -35.74 -13.91 47.08
N ALA A 63 -36.45 -12.77 47.02
CA ALA A 63 -37.06 -12.00 48.12
C ALA A 63 -36.22 -10.89 48.79
N ASP A 64 -35.52 -10.02 48.02
CA ASP A 64 -35.40 -8.56 48.30
C ASP A 64 -34.76 -7.74 47.13
N GLY A 65 -34.90 -8.23 45.88
CA GLY A 65 -33.99 -7.87 44.77
C GLY A 65 -34.28 -6.58 44.01
N GLU A 66 -35.52 -6.06 44.01
CA GLU A 66 -35.93 -5.01 43.07
C GLU A 66 -35.45 -3.61 43.49
N ASP A 67 -35.68 -3.22 44.74
CA ASP A 67 -35.26 -1.90 45.27
C ASP A 67 -33.74 -1.74 45.30
N THR A 68 -33.04 -2.84 45.55
CA THR A 68 -31.58 -2.88 45.61
C THR A 68 -30.94 -2.72 44.23
N GLU A 69 -31.53 -3.29 43.17
CA GLU A 69 -31.07 -3.12 41.78
C GLU A 69 -31.38 -1.72 41.23
N VAL A 70 -32.54 -1.14 41.57
CA VAL A 70 -32.91 0.23 41.19
C VAL A 70 -31.93 1.25 41.79
N SER A 71 -31.62 1.13 43.09
CA SER A 71 -30.64 1.98 43.77
C SER A 71 -29.24 1.89 43.17
N LYS A 72 -28.79 0.67 42.80
CA LYS A 72 -27.51 0.46 42.10
C LYS A 72 -27.50 1.12 40.72
N ARG A 73 -28.61 1.04 39.97
CA ARG A 73 -28.75 1.64 38.63
C ARG A 73 -28.70 3.16 38.69
N GLU A 74 -29.36 3.78 39.66
CA GLU A 74 -29.28 5.22 39.90
C GLU A 74 -27.87 5.68 40.27
N ARG A 75 -27.16 4.91 41.10
CA ARG A 75 -25.75 5.19 41.45
C ARG A 75 -24.83 5.14 40.23
N LEU A 76 -25.08 4.22 39.30
CA LEU A 76 -24.34 4.12 38.04
C LEU A 76 -24.64 5.31 37.11
N VAL A 77 -25.91 5.73 37.02
CA VAL A 77 -26.31 6.91 36.25
C VAL A 77 -25.65 8.17 36.82
N ASN A 78 -25.63 8.37 38.14
CA ASN A 78 -24.96 9.50 38.78
C ASN A 78 -23.45 9.51 38.53
N ASN A 79 -22.78 8.35 38.58
CA ASN A 79 -21.35 8.25 38.23
C ASN A 79 -21.09 8.54 36.74
N LEU A 80 -22.00 8.10 35.85
CA LEU A 80 -21.92 8.42 34.42
C LEU A 80 -22.16 9.90 34.14
N GLN A 81 -23.00 10.57 34.93
CA GLN A 81 -23.26 12.01 34.82
C GLN A 81 -22.02 12.83 35.17
N ASN A 82 -21.24 12.42 36.17
CA ASN A 82 -20.01 13.11 36.59
C ASN A 82 -18.84 13.02 35.58
N LEU A 83 -18.99 12.25 34.50
CA LEU A 83 -17.99 12.08 33.45
C LEU A 83 -18.25 13.01 32.25
N SER A 84 -17.17 13.40 31.56
CA SER A 84 -17.25 14.12 30.28
C SER A 84 -18.05 13.30 29.25
N VAL A 85 -18.75 13.98 28.33
CA VAL A 85 -19.60 13.32 27.30
C VAL A 85 -18.82 12.23 26.53
N THR A 86 -17.56 12.52 26.19
CA THR A 86 -16.66 11.57 25.51
C THR A 86 -16.31 10.36 26.37
N ASP A 87 -16.03 10.56 27.66
CA ASP A 87 -15.64 9.47 28.57
C ASP A 87 -16.84 8.61 28.96
N ARG A 88 -18.03 9.21 29.09
CA ARG A 88 -19.32 8.52 29.29
C ARG A 88 -19.62 7.53 28.16
N ILE A 89 -19.53 7.99 26.90
CA ILE A 89 -19.76 7.13 25.72
C ILE A 89 -18.71 6.02 25.66
N ARG A 90 -17.45 6.32 26.01
CA ARG A 90 -16.36 5.35 26.02
C ARG A 90 -16.56 4.28 27.08
N MET A 91 -17.04 4.66 28.27
CA MET A 91 -17.31 3.76 29.39
C MET A 91 -18.54 2.88 29.13
N LEU A 92 -19.65 3.45 28.64
CA LEU A 92 -20.85 2.70 28.24
C LEU A 92 -20.56 1.65 27.17
N ARG A 93 -19.68 1.95 26.21
CA ARG A 93 -19.26 0.99 25.17
C ARG A 93 -18.39 -0.14 25.71
N ALA A 94 -17.64 0.10 26.79
CA ALA A 94 -16.76 -0.89 27.42
C ALA A 94 -17.49 -1.81 28.42
N MET A 95 -18.69 -1.45 28.86
CA MET A 95 -19.47 -2.22 29.83
C MET A 95 -20.08 -3.48 29.18
N PRO A 96 -20.08 -4.66 29.82
CA PRO A 96 -20.60 -5.90 29.24
C PRO A 96 -22.13 -6.04 29.36
N LEU A 97 -22.88 -4.97 29.07
CA LEU A 97 -24.35 -4.95 29.12
C LEU A 97 -24.99 -5.16 27.74
N SER A 98 -26.29 -5.51 27.72
CA SER A 98 -27.09 -5.59 26.51
C SER A 98 -27.20 -4.23 25.80
N VAL A 99 -27.49 -4.22 24.50
CA VAL A 99 -27.60 -2.95 23.73
C VAL A 99 -28.79 -2.12 24.19
N ALA A 100 -29.88 -2.77 24.62
CA ALA A 100 -31.08 -2.12 25.13
C ALA A 100 -30.79 -1.35 26.43
N GLU A 101 -30.15 -2.00 27.42
CA GLU A 101 -29.77 -1.37 28.70
C GLU A 101 -28.80 -0.19 28.51
N LYS A 102 -27.85 -0.32 27.57
CA LYS A 102 -26.91 0.77 27.24
C LYS A 102 -27.62 1.99 26.67
N ASN A 103 -28.64 1.79 25.84
CA ASN A 103 -29.42 2.88 25.26
C ASN A 103 -30.27 3.59 26.34
N GLU A 104 -30.82 2.84 27.28
CA GLU A 104 -31.60 3.37 28.39
C GLU A 104 -30.73 4.19 29.36
N LEU A 105 -29.59 3.63 29.79
CA LEU A 105 -28.60 4.34 30.62
C LEU A 105 -28.08 5.61 29.93
N ARG A 106 -27.89 5.56 28.61
CA ARG A 106 -27.51 6.73 27.81
C ARG A 106 -28.62 7.79 27.82
N ARG A 107 -29.89 7.40 27.68
CA ARG A 107 -31.03 8.33 27.69
C ARG A 107 -31.14 9.04 29.04
N LEU A 108 -31.07 8.28 30.14
CA LEU A 108 -31.14 8.80 31.51
C LEU A 108 -29.98 9.76 31.85
N ALA A 109 -28.76 9.45 31.40
CA ALA A 109 -27.61 10.31 31.64
C ALA A 109 -27.63 11.62 30.83
N LEU A 110 -28.32 11.69 29.70
CA LEU A 110 -28.40 12.88 28.82
C LEU A 110 -29.52 13.86 29.20
N GLN A 111 -30.52 13.43 29.97
CA GLN A 111 -31.73 14.20 30.21
C GLN A 111 -31.50 15.42 31.14
N LYS A 112 -30.57 15.32 32.10
CA LYS A 112 -30.28 16.37 33.09
C LYS A 112 -29.31 17.46 32.59
N GLU A 113 -28.49 17.15 31.58
CA GLU A 113 -27.50 18.08 31.00
C GLU A 113 -28.16 19.19 30.15
N LYS A 114 -29.38 18.95 29.64
CA LYS A 114 -30.20 20.00 29.01
C LYS A 114 -30.64 21.10 29.99
N GLN A 115 -30.67 20.83 31.30
CA GLN A 115 -31.06 21.82 32.31
C GLN A 115 -29.89 22.70 32.78
N THR A 116 -28.64 22.21 32.71
CA THR A 116 -27.47 22.94 33.25
C THR A 116 -26.79 23.89 32.26
N LEU A 117 -27.16 23.87 30.97
CA LEU A 117 -26.52 24.68 29.92
C LEU A 117 -27.09 26.11 29.77
N SER A 118 -27.92 26.58 30.71
CA SER A 118 -28.61 27.89 30.59
C SER A 118 -27.86 29.07 31.23
N GLY A 119 -26.68 28.89 31.83
CA GLY A 119 -26.01 30.00 32.52
C GLY A 119 -24.48 29.90 32.60
N SER A 120 -23.76 30.40 31.60
CA SER A 120 -22.56 31.23 31.86
C SER A 120 -22.15 32.00 30.59
N LYS A 121 -21.91 33.31 30.76
CA LYS A 121 -21.39 34.20 29.72
C LYS A 121 -19.87 34.12 29.73
N LEU A 122 -19.27 33.67 28.63
CA LEU A 122 -17.81 33.64 28.40
C LEU A 122 -17.44 34.58 27.23
N PRO A 123 -16.27 35.25 27.26
CA PRO A 123 -15.91 36.35 26.37
C PRO A 123 -15.76 35.97 24.88
N CYS A 124 -16.13 36.90 23.99
CA CYS A 124 -16.32 36.71 22.55
C CYS A 124 -15.05 36.30 21.78
N CYS A 125 -13.87 36.77 22.21
CA CYS A 125 -12.64 36.60 21.43
C CYS A 125 -11.98 35.21 21.61
N SER A 126 -12.16 34.56 22.76
CA SER A 126 -11.75 33.15 22.95
C SER A 126 -12.71 32.19 22.25
N ARG A 127 -13.99 32.58 22.08
CA ARG A 127 -15.01 31.83 21.31
C ARG A 127 -14.60 31.66 19.86
N LEU A 128 -14.18 32.70 19.16
CA LEU A 128 -13.79 32.61 17.74
C LEU A 128 -12.59 31.67 17.52
N LYS A 129 -11.56 31.76 18.36
CA LYS A 129 -10.38 30.87 18.27
C LYS A 129 -10.75 29.41 18.56
N TYR A 130 -11.59 29.16 19.57
CA TYR A 130 -12.11 27.83 19.86
C TYR A 130 -13.05 27.30 18.77
N TYR A 131 -13.90 28.16 18.18
CA TYR A 131 -14.79 27.81 17.07
C TYR A 131 -14.00 27.42 15.82
N ILE A 132 -12.92 28.15 15.49
CA ILE A 132 -12.05 27.81 14.36
C ILE A 132 -11.33 26.48 14.63
N ILE A 133 -10.78 26.27 15.82
CA ILE A 133 -10.11 25.01 16.18
C ILE A 133 -11.11 23.85 16.14
N ILE A 134 -12.32 24.02 16.68
CA ILE A 134 -13.38 23.00 16.65
C ILE A 134 -13.84 22.76 15.21
N ALA A 135 -14.05 23.80 14.41
CA ALA A 135 -14.48 23.69 13.00
C ALA A 135 -13.43 22.98 12.14
N VAL A 136 -12.13 23.29 12.31
CA VAL A 136 -11.04 22.58 11.62
C VAL A 136 -10.97 21.13 12.08
N ARG A 137 -11.09 20.87 13.39
CA ARG A 137 -11.07 19.51 13.93
C ARG A 137 -12.27 18.69 13.47
N GLN A 138 -13.44 19.32 13.39
CA GLN A 138 -14.70 18.69 12.99
C GLN A 138 -14.76 18.50 11.48
N SER A 139 -14.23 19.43 10.70
CA SER A 139 -13.99 19.27 9.27
C SER A 139 -12.97 18.14 9.00
N TRP A 140 -11.88 18.07 9.76
CA TRP A 140 -10.91 16.98 9.71
C TRP A 140 -11.52 15.63 10.09
N TYR A 141 -12.34 15.56 11.15
CA TYR A 141 -13.06 14.34 11.52
C TYR A 141 -14.14 13.97 10.53
N SER A 142 -14.83 14.94 9.92
CA SER A 142 -15.82 14.72 8.86
C SER A 142 -15.14 14.21 7.59
N TRP A 143 -13.98 14.75 7.24
CA TRP A 143 -13.13 14.28 6.14
C TRP A 143 -12.58 12.88 6.42
N LEU A 144 -12.10 12.60 7.63
CA LEU A 144 -11.69 11.24 8.04
C LEU A 144 -12.88 10.27 8.01
N SER A 145 -14.06 10.70 8.43
CA SER A 145 -15.29 9.90 8.39
C SER A 145 -15.74 9.66 6.95
N PHE A 146 -15.60 10.65 6.07
CA PHE A 146 -15.87 10.54 4.64
C PHE A 146 -14.86 9.60 3.97
N LEU A 147 -13.57 9.72 4.26
CA LEU A 147 -12.52 8.77 3.83
C LEU A 147 -12.76 7.35 4.38
N HIS A 148 -13.27 7.23 5.61
CA HIS A 148 -13.63 5.94 6.20
C HIS A 148 -14.94 5.38 5.62
N SER A 149 -15.85 6.24 5.14
CA SER A 149 -17.07 5.88 4.40
C SER A 149 -16.77 5.52 2.95
N LEU A 150 -15.72 6.11 2.35
CA LEU A 150 -15.08 5.70 1.10
C LEU A 150 -14.28 4.40 1.27
N GLN A 151 -14.85 3.43 1.99
CA GLN A 151 -14.42 2.04 1.99
C GLN A 151 -14.69 1.41 0.62
N LEU A 152 -13.99 1.91 -0.40
CA LEU A 152 -14.06 1.49 -1.79
C LEU A 152 -14.05 -0.03 -1.86
N TRP A 153 -15.16 -0.56 -2.38
CA TRP A 153 -15.39 -1.97 -2.70
C TRP A 153 -15.29 -2.99 -1.55
N GLN A 154 -15.48 -2.60 -0.29
CA GLN A 154 -15.42 -3.56 0.82
C GLN A 154 -16.41 -4.73 0.71
N MET A 155 -17.64 -4.49 0.25
CA MET A 155 -18.64 -5.56 0.07
C MET A 155 -18.27 -6.52 -1.08
N PRO A 156 -17.93 -6.03 -2.30
CA PRO A 156 -17.36 -6.86 -3.36
C PRO A 156 -16.14 -7.69 -2.92
N LEU A 157 -15.16 -7.08 -2.24
CA LEU A 157 -13.96 -7.79 -1.79
C LEU A 157 -14.28 -8.90 -0.79
N LYS A 158 -15.20 -8.66 0.16
CA LYS A 158 -15.65 -9.70 1.11
C LYS A 158 -16.33 -10.86 0.39
N ARG A 159 -17.10 -10.61 -0.66
CA ARG A 159 -17.77 -11.65 -1.46
C ARG A 159 -16.75 -12.52 -2.21
N VAL A 160 -15.74 -11.91 -2.84
CA VAL A 160 -14.67 -12.65 -3.54
C VAL A 160 -13.86 -13.49 -2.57
N SER A 161 -13.47 -12.91 -1.43
CA SER A 161 -12.73 -13.61 -0.39
C SER A 161 -13.46 -14.87 0.09
N GLY A 162 -14.79 -14.81 0.18
CA GLY A 162 -15.60 -15.93 0.61
C GLY A 162 -15.65 -17.10 -0.35
N ARG A 163 -15.67 -16.81 -1.67
CA ARG A 163 -15.91 -17.82 -2.71
C ARG A 163 -14.63 -18.36 -3.35
N PHE A 164 -13.62 -17.49 -3.53
CA PHE A 164 -12.37 -17.83 -4.23
C PHE A 164 -11.17 -17.93 -3.29
N GLY A 165 -11.40 -17.68 -2.00
CA GLY A 165 -10.35 -17.67 -1.00
C GLY A 165 -9.54 -16.38 -0.99
N THR A 166 -8.53 -16.38 -0.15
CA THR A 166 -7.79 -15.19 0.23
C THR A 166 -6.75 -14.81 -0.86
N GLY A 167 -6.27 -15.75 -1.68
CA GLY A 167 -5.31 -15.50 -2.76
C GLY A 167 -5.81 -14.48 -3.79
N VAL A 168 -7.02 -14.69 -4.30
CA VAL A 168 -7.68 -13.78 -5.26
C VAL A 168 -8.00 -12.42 -4.61
N LEU A 169 -8.34 -12.41 -3.32
CA LEU A 169 -8.51 -11.16 -2.58
C LEU A 169 -7.22 -10.32 -2.57
N SER A 170 -6.05 -10.95 -2.51
CA SER A 170 -4.75 -10.24 -2.50
C SER A 170 -4.52 -9.43 -3.77
N TYR A 171 -4.96 -9.93 -4.93
CA TYR A 171 -4.93 -9.20 -6.20
C TYR A 171 -5.78 -7.92 -6.14
N PHE A 172 -7.04 -8.01 -5.68
CA PHE A 172 -7.92 -6.84 -5.60
C PHE A 172 -7.48 -5.83 -4.53
N ILE A 173 -6.88 -6.29 -3.43
CA ILE A 173 -6.25 -5.41 -2.44
C ILE A 173 -5.05 -4.70 -3.07
N PHE A 174 -4.23 -5.41 -3.84
CA PHE A 174 -3.08 -4.84 -4.54
C PHE A 174 -3.52 -3.79 -5.57
N LEU A 175 -4.50 -4.11 -6.43
CA LEU A 175 -5.10 -3.18 -7.39
C LEU A 175 -5.63 -1.93 -6.70
N LYS A 176 -6.38 -2.09 -5.61
CA LYS A 176 -6.87 -0.95 -4.81
C LYS A 176 -5.72 -0.10 -4.26
N THR A 177 -4.61 -0.73 -3.86
CA THR A 177 -3.43 -0.01 -3.36
C THR A 177 -2.77 0.80 -4.48
N LEU A 178 -2.63 0.24 -5.69
CA LEU A 178 -2.17 0.97 -6.88
C LEU A 178 -3.07 2.14 -7.24
N LEU A 179 -4.39 1.98 -7.11
CA LEU A 179 -5.36 3.07 -7.33
C LEU A 179 -5.06 4.25 -6.38
N TYR A 180 -4.77 3.99 -5.10
CA TYR A 180 -4.41 5.03 -4.14
C TYR A 180 -3.07 5.71 -4.48
N PHE A 181 -2.08 4.97 -4.98
CA PHE A 181 -0.82 5.56 -5.44
C PHE A 181 -1.03 6.52 -6.62
N ASN A 182 -1.80 6.10 -7.63
CA ASN A 182 -2.09 6.98 -8.77
C ASN A 182 -2.98 8.16 -8.38
N LEU A 183 -3.93 7.97 -7.46
CA LEU A 183 -4.72 9.07 -6.91
C LEU A 183 -3.84 10.09 -6.19
N PHE A 184 -2.88 9.64 -5.38
CA PHE A 184 -1.90 10.52 -4.75
C PHE A 184 -1.06 11.29 -5.78
N LEU A 185 -0.51 10.60 -6.78
CA LEU A 185 0.27 11.24 -7.84
C LEU A 185 -0.56 12.26 -8.62
N PHE A 186 -1.78 11.89 -9.02
CA PHE A 186 -2.71 12.78 -9.71
C PHE A 186 -3.05 14.03 -8.89
N LEU A 187 -3.27 13.90 -7.59
CA LEU A 187 -3.56 15.05 -6.72
C LEU A 187 -2.35 15.98 -6.61
N VAL A 188 -1.14 15.42 -6.46
CA VAL A 188 0.10 16.21 -6.33
C VAL A 188 0.46 16.89 -7.66
N THR A 189 0.49 16.15 -8.78
CA THR A 189 0.79 16.74 -10.10
C THR A 189 -0.35 17.64 -10.57
N GLY A 190 -1.59 17.26 -10.29
CA GLY A 190 -2.78 18.04 -10.59
C GLY A 190 -2.77 19.40 -9.89
N ALA A 191 -2.52 19.43 -8.58
CA ALA A 191 -2.55 20.65 -7.79
C ALA A 191 -1.38 21.60 -8.06
N PHE A 192 -0.16 21.07 -8.22
CA PHE A 192 1.05 21.90 -8.34
C PHE A 192 1.51 22.12 -9.78
N LEU A 193 1.14 21.28 -10.74
CA LEU A 193 1.59 21.43 -12.14
C LEU A 193 0.44 21.79 -13.07
N VAL A 194 -0.59 20.94 -13.10
CA VAL A 194 -1.68 21.07 -14.07
C VAL A 194 -2.54 22.28 -13.77
N LEU A 195 -2.94 22.48 -12.50
CA LEU A 195 -3.86 23.54 -12.10
C LEU A 195 -3.28 24.95 -12.31
N PRO A 196 -2.02 25.27 -11.90
CA PRO A 196 -1.46 26.59 -12.15
C PRO A 196 -1.34 26.92 -13.64
N GLN A 197 -0.94 25.94 -14.46
CA GLN A 197 -0.81 26.09 -15.91
C GLN A 197 -2.17 26.19 -16.62
N ALA A 198 -3.19 25.47 -16.14
CA ALA A 198 -4.53 25.55 -16.70
C ALA A 198 -5.20 26.92 -16.46
N VAL A 199 -4.86 27.57 -15.34
CA VAL A 199 -5.36 28.92 -15.02
C VAL A 199 -4.66 30.00 -15.85
N HIS A 200 -3.39 29.81 -16.21
CA HIS A 200 -2.61 30.75 -17.04
C HIS A 200 -2.06 30.02 -18.28
N PRO A 201 -2.88 29.83 -19.33
CA PRO A 201 -2.43 29.16 -20.54
C PRO A 201 -1.37 29.99 -21.29
N PRO A 202 -0.34 29.36 -21.88
CA PRO A 202 0.62 30.04 -22.72
C PRO A 202 -0.02 30.52 -24.04
N MET A 203 0.50 31.60 -24.62
CA MET A 203 0.10 32.05 -25.97
C MET A 203 0.55 31.00 -27.01
N LEU A 204 -0.38 30.14 -27.43
CA LEU A 204 -0.20 29.20 -28.55
C LEU A 204 -0.93 29.74 -29.80
N PRO A 205 -0.42 29.47 -31.02
CA PRO A 205 -1.07 29.89 -32.26
C PRO A 205 -2.47 29.28 -32.39
N ALA A 206 -3.41 30.10 -32.90
CA ALA A 206 -4.86 29.93 -32.82
C ALA A 206 -5.48 28.90 -33.78
N GLU A 207 -4.76 27.85 -34.20
CA GLU A 207 -5.34 26.76 -35.01
C GLU A 207 -5.73 25.58 -34.13
N ARG A 208 -6.87 25.69 -33.43
CA ARG A 208 -7.46 24.54 -32.75
C ARG A 208 -8.03 23.56 -33.78
N ARG A 209 -7.33 22.47 -34.01
CA ARG A 209 -7.83 21.36 -34.84
C ARG A 209 -9.07 20.73 -34.19
N PRO A 210 -10.11 20.40 -34.96
CA PRO A 210 -11.35 19.82 -34.43
C PRO A 210 -11.11 18.39 -33.89
N PHE A 211 -11.78 18.06 -32.79
CA PHE A 211 -11.67 16.75 -32.12
C PHE A 211 -12.45 15.68 -32.88
N SER A 212 -11.74 14.77 -33.56
CA SER A 212 -12.33 13.64 -34.30
C SER A 212 -12.38 12.31 -33.50
N GLY A 213 -12.01 12.32 -32.21
CA GLY A 213 -12.03 11.12 -31.33
C GLY A 213 -10.88 10.13 -31.53
N LEU A 214 -10.36 9.98 -32.75
CA LEU A 214 -9.17 9.15 -33.06
C LEU A 214 -7.90 9.63 -32.34
N GLU A 215 -7.87 10.90 -31.99
CA GLU A 215 -6.85 11.53 -31.14
C GLU A 215 -6.77 10.93 -29.73
N LEU A 216 -7.86 10.36 -29.20
CA LEU A 216 -7.83 9.67 -27.90
C LEU A 216 -6.99 8.38 -27.98
N LEU A 217 -6.97 7.72 -29.14
CA LEU A 217 -6.19 6.50 -29.34
C LEU A 217 -4.74 6.82 -29.69
N THR A 218 -4.53 7.83 -30.55
CA THR A 218 -3.20 8.22 -31.00
C THR A 218 -2.50 9.17 -30.03
N GLY A 219 -3.20 9.80 -29.09
CA GLY A 219 -2.65 10.81 -28.19
C GLY A 219 -2.01 12.01 -28.91
N ALA A 220 -2.25 12.17 -30.22
CA ALA A 220 -1.70 13.21 -31.08
C ALA A 220 -2.80 14.18 -31.52
N GLY A 221 -2.42 15.31 -32.12
CA GLY A 221 -3.38 16.34 -32.54
C GLY A 221 -3.72 17.28 -31.38
N CYS A 222 -5.01 17.45 -31.06
CA CYS A 222 -5.46 18.35 -29.97
C CYS A 222 -4.82 18.03 -28.61
N PHE A 223 -4.54 16.76 -28.32
CA PHE A 223 -3.87 16.38 -27.07
C PHE A 223 -2.42 16.88 -27.00
N SER A 224 -1.72 16.98 -28.13
CA SER A 224 -0.32 17.47 -28.18
C SER A 224 -0.21 18.89 -27.64
N ASP A 225 -1.23 19.72 -27.89
CA ASP A 225 -1.30 21.13 -27.48
C ASP A 225 -2.06 21.32 -26.15
N SER A 226 -2.18 20.25 -25.36
CA SER A 226 -2.88 20.28 -24.07
C SER A 226 -1.92 20.18 -22.88
N VAL A 227 -2.40 20.55 -21.69
CA VAL A 227 -1.68 20.46 -20.40
C VAL A 227 -1.23 19.02 -20.07
N MET A 228 -1.72 18.03 -20.83
CA MET A 228 -1.37 16.63 -20.68
C MET A 228 0.13 16.37 -20.88
N TYR A 229 0.77 17.04 -21.84
CA TYR A 229 2.17 16.78 -22.19
C TYR A 229 3.13 17.87 -21.73
N TYR A 230 4.37 17.45 -21.50
CA TYR A 230 5.48 18.28 -21.04
C TYR A 230 5.71 19.55 -21.91
N GLY A 231 5.52 19.46 -23.22
CA GLY A 231 5.76 20.57 -24.16
C GLY A 231 4.86 21.80 -23.94
N TYR A 232 3.69 21.61 -23.35
CA TYR A 232 2.72 22.68 -23.06
C TYR A 232 3.19 23.63 -21.94
N TYR A 233 4.11 23.17 -21.09
CA TYR A 233 4.61 23.96 -19.98
C TYR A 233 5.71 24.92 -20.47
N SER A 234 5.63 26.19 -20.06
CA SER A 234 6.58 27.25 -20.41
C SER A 234 7.60 27.48 -19.28
N ASN A 235 8.72 28.14 -19.61
CA ASN A 235 9.73 28.57 -18.62
C ASN A 235 9.38 29.92 -17.98
N ASP A 236 8.31 30.58 -18.44
CA ASP A 236 7.94 31.91 -17.96
C ASP A 236 7.45 31.87 -16.52
N THR A 237 7.75 32.93 -15.78
CA THR A 237 7.17 33.12 -14.46
C THR A 237 5.72 33.51 -14.63
N LEU A 238 4.80 32.64 -14.17
CA LEU A 238 3.38 32.96 -14.21
C LEU A 238 3.15 34.19 -13.32
N HIS A 239 2.85 35.31 -13.96
CA HIS A 239 2.43 36.53 -13.31
C HIS A 239 0.91 36.59 -13.29
N LYS A 240 0.34 36.82 -12.11
CA LYS A 240 -1.05 37.22 -12.00
C LYS A 240 -1.17 38.68 -12.49
N SER A 241 -1.43 38.87 -13.78
CA SER A 241 -1.83 40.18 -14.29
C SER A 241 -3.28 40.40 -13.89
N CYS A 242 -3.56 41.47 -13.15
CA CYS A 242 -4.94 41.92 -12.99
C CYS A 242 -5.50 42.17 -14.39
N LYS A 243 -6.63 41.56 -14.69
CA LYS A 243 -7.35 41.78 -15.94
C LYS A 243 -8.13 43.09 -15.75
N ASP A 244 -7.78 44.12 -16.50
CA ASP A 244 -8.70 45.23 -16.78
C ASP A 244 -9.88 44.64 -17.55
N ASP A 245 -11.07 44.67 -16.94
CA ASP A 245 -12.30 44.54 -17.71
C ASP A 245 -12.51 45.87 -18.43
N GLY A 246 -12.50 45.82 -19.77
CA GLY A 246 -12.50 46.99 -20.62
C GLY A 246 -13.78 47.81 -20.51
N ALA A 247 -13.62 49.13 -20.55
CA ALA A 247 -14.60 50.04 -21.11
C ALA A 247 -13.85 51.12 -21.90
N VAL A 248 -13.89 51.01 -23.22
CA VAL A 248 -13.69 52.17 -24.10
C VAL A 248 -14.92 53.04 -23.92
N GLN A 249 -14.81 54.17 -23.22
CA GLN A 249 -15.25 55.46 -23.75
C GLN A 249 -14.69 56.64 -22.96
N ASN A 250 -14.59 57.75 -23.69
CA ASN A 250 -13.78 58.93 -23.44
C ASN A 250 -14.28 59.84 -22.30
N ASP A 251 -13.37 60.77 -21.97
CA ASP A 251 -13.56 62.08 -21.35
C ASP A 251 -13.54 62.25 -19.83
N SER A 252 -12.66 63.19 -19.47
CA SER A 252 -12.64 64.07 -18.31
C SER A 252 -12.15 63.51 -16.96
N VAL A 253 -10.96 63.99 -16.61
CA VAL A 253 -10.50 64.44 -15.29
C VAL A 253 -11.46 64.11 -14.15
N SER A 254 -11.12 63.10 -13.36
CA SER A 254 -11.48 63.08 -11.95
C SER A 254 -10.40 62.37 -11.13
N ASN A 255 -9.80 63.14 -10.21
CA ASN A 255 -9.00 62.66 -9.11
C ASN A 255 -9.82 61.64 -8.31
N SER A 256 -9.48 60.37 -8.45
CA SER A 256 -9.87 59.33 -7.50
C SER A 256 -8.64 58.53 -7.13
N THR A 257 -8.37 58.53 -5.83
CA THR A 257 -7.23 57.91 -5.16
C THR A 257 -7.00 56.49 -5.65
N GLY A 258 -5.83 56.25 -6.25
CA GLY A 258 -5.38 54.94 -6.68
C GLY A 258 -5.50 53.95 -5.54
N HIS A 259 -6.42 52.99 -5.70
CA HIS A 259 -6.47 51.83 -4.82
C HIS A 259 -5.27 50.96 -5.17
N ASP A 260 -4.21 51.15 -4.39
CA ASP A 260 -2.97 50.40 -4.38
C ASP A 260 -3.22 48.90 -4.57
N CYS A 261 -2.80 48.37 -5.73
CA CYS A 261 -2.69 46.94 -5.96
C CYS A 261 -1.45 46.40 -5.21
N VAL A 262 -1.41 46.58 -3.89
CA VAL A 262 -0.39 45.98 -3.01
C VAL A 262 -0.87 44.58 -2.66
N SER A 263 -0.78 43.68 -3.63
CA SER A 263 -0.72 42.25 -3.34
C SER A 263 0.58 41.71 -3.88
N LYS A 264 1.43 41.25 -2.96
CA LYS A 264 2.70 40.56 -3.21
C LYS A 264 2.66 39.79 -4.52
N ARG A 265 3.53 40.18 -5.45
CA ARG A 265 3.84 39.52 -6.71
C ARG A 265 4.19 38.05 -6.44
N LEU A 266 3.22 37.14 -6.35
CA LEU A 266 3.49 35.70 -6.25
C LEU A 266 3.95 35.25 -7.64
N SER A 267 5.25 35.27 -7.88
CA SER A 267 5.86 34.72 -9.09
C SER A 267 5.92 33.20 -8.96
N TYR A 268 5.10 32.50 -9.76
CA TYR A 268 5.16 31.03 -9.80
C TYR A 268 6.12 30.60 -10.91
N LYS A 269 7.32 30.16 -10.51
CA LYS A 269 8.35 29.63 -11.44
C LYS A 269 8.01 28.18 -11.79
N MET A 270 7.57 27.94 -13.02
CA MET A 270 7.08 26.62 -13.43
C MET A 270 8.18 25.55 -13.42
N SER A 271 9.39 25.87 -13.85
CA SER A 271 10.56 24.98 -13.82
C SER A 271 10.88 24.44 -12.41
N LEU A 272 10.84 25.31 -11.40
CA LEU A 272 11.09 24.92 -10.01
C LEU A 272 9.93 24.09 -9.45
N ALA A 273 8.70 24.53 -9.70
CA ALA A 273 7.51 23.78 -9.32
C ALA A 273 7.56 22.36 -9.89
N TYR A 274 7.96 22.21 -11.15
CA TYR A 274 8.12 20.93 -11.81
C TYR A 274 9.16 20.04 -11.12
N PHE A 275 10.37 20.57 -10.90
CA PHE A 275 11.46 19.83 -10.26
C PHE A 275 11.09 19.38 -8.84
N PHE A 276 10.60 20.28 -7.99
CA PHE A 276 10.26 19.96 -6.61
C PHE A 276 9.02 19.07 -6.50
N THR A 277 7.99 19.28 -7.31
CA THR A 277 6.76 18.47 -7.25
C THR A 277 7.06 17.02 -7.61
N ILE A 278 7.79 16.77 -8.70
CA ILE A 278 8.17 15.42 -9.11
C ILE A 278 9.12 14.79 -8.08
N GLY A 279 10.18 15.50 -7.66
CA GLY A 279 11.12 15.00 -6.66
C GLY A 279 10.45 14.61 -5.33
N MET A 280 9.60 15.50 -4.80
CA MET A 280 8.86 15.24 -3.56
C MET A 280 7.81 14.14 -3.71
N ALA A 281 7.12 14.06 -4.85
CA ALA A 281 6.16 13.00 -5.12
C ALA A 281 6.82 11.62 -5.13
N PHE A 282 7.98 11.47 -5.78
CA PHE A 282 8.77 10.23 -5.76
C PHE A 282 9.29 9.92 -4.36
N PHE A 283 9.81 10.91 -3.63
CA PHE A 283 10.31 10.71 -2.26
C PHE A 283 9.21 10.22 -1.31
N ILE A 284 8.03 10.86 -1.34
CA ILE A 284 6.88 10.44 -0.53
C ILE A 284 6.40 9.04 -0.95
N THR A 285 6.35 8.76 -2.26
CA THR A 285 5.98 7.43 -2.77
C THR A 285 6.95 6.35 -2.28
N CYS A 286 8.26 6.65 -2.26
CA CYS A 286 9.30 5.78 -1.73
C CYS A 286 9.05 5.45 -0.24
N ILE A 287 8.81 6.46 0.60
CA ILE A 287 8.52 6.27 2.03
C ILE A 287 7.27 5.39 2.21
N ILE A 288 6.19 5.66 1.46
CA ILE A 288 4.95 4.89 1.54
C ILE A 288 5.18 3.42 1.12
N LEU A 289 5.97 3.18 0.07
CA LEU A 289 6.30 1.84 -0.41
C LEU A 289 7.15 1.07 0.60
N VAL A 290 8.22 1.68 1.13
CA VAL A 290 9.07 1.07 2.16
C VAL A 290 8.27 0.75 3.42
N TYR A 291 7.39 1.67 3.85
CA TYR A 291 6.49 1.43 4.98
C TYR A 291 5.48 0.30 4.70
N SER A 292 4.90 0.27 3.51
CA SER A 292 3.94 -0.78 3.09
C SER A 292 4.63 -2.15 3.04
N MET A 293 5.86 -2.17 2.54
CA MET A 293 6.75 -3.32 2.54
C MET A 293 7.01 -3.79 3.98
N SER A 294 7.37 -2.89 4.92
CA SER A 294 7.49 -3.17 6.37
C SER A 294 6.39 -4.04 6.89
N LYS A 295 5.19 -3.53 6.65
CA LYS A 295 3.99 -3.95 7.33
C LYS A 295 3.58 -5.30 6.78
N SER A 296 3.76 -5.50 5.48
CA SER A 296 3.51 -6.78 4.82
C SER A 296 4.50 -7.85 5.29
N PHE A 297 5.80 -7.54 5.35
CA PHE A 297 6.83 -8.48 5.83
C PHE A 297 6.59 -8.88 7.29
N GLY A 298 6.27 -7.91 8.17
CA GLY A 298 5.96 -8.20 9.57
C GLY A 298 4.75 -9.11 9.79
N GLN A 299 3.80 -9.11 8.86
CA GLN A 299 2.64 -10.03 8.90
C GLN A 299 2.98 -11.42 8.34
N SER A 300 3.80 -11.49 7.28
CA SER A 300 4.17 -12.74 6.62
C SER A 300 5.04 -13.66 7.48
N PHE A 301 5.99 -13.10 8.24
CA PHE A 301 6.92 -13.90 9.04
C PHE A 301 6.35 -14.46 10.35
N ARG A 302 5.20 -13.97 10.82
CA ARG A 302 4.65 -14.32 12.15
C ARG A 302 4.03 -15.73 12.23
N ILE A 303 4.20 -16.56 11.21
CA ILE A 303 3.30 -17.70 10.94
C ILE A 303 4.05 -18.96 10.48
N ASP A 304 5.22 -19.26 11.05
CA ASP A 304 6.15 -20.29 10.54
C ASP A 304 6.09 -21.69 11.20
N LYS A 305 5.15 -21.97 12.12
CA LYS A 305 4.91 -23.35 12.63
C LYS A 305 3.71 -24.01 11.94
N SER A 306 3.89 -24.56 10.73
CA SER A 306 2.83 -25.14 9.88
C SER A 306 1.95 -26.18 10.60
N HIS A 307 2.54 -27.05 11.43
CA HIS A 307 1.81 -28.09 12.16
C HIS A 307 0.91 -27.53 13.28
N SER A 308 1.41 -26.57 14.07
CA SER A 308 0.63 -25.92 15.14
C SER A 308 -0.52 -25.09 14.56
N ILE A 309 -0.30 -24.43 13.42
CA ILE A 309 -1.32 -23.63 12.73
C ILE A 309 -2.41 -24.51 12.15
N LEU A 310 -2.08 -25.69 11.61
CA LEU A 310 -3.07 -26.65 11.11
C LEU A 310 -3.99 -27.11 12.25
N ALA A 311 -3.43 -27.47 13.40
CA ALA A 311 -4.22 -27.84 14.58
C ALA A 311 -5.08 -26.66 15.08
N MET A 312 -4.50 -25.47 15.23
CA MET A 312 -5.23 -24.27 15.65
C MET A 312 -6.37 -23.92 14.68
N LYS A 313 -6.16 -24.03 13.36
CA LYS A 313 -7.24 -23.79 12.40
C LYS A 313 -8.26 -24.91 12.37
N ALA A 314 -7.87 -26.17 12.57
CA ALA A 314 -8.83 -27.28 12.62
C ALA A 314 -9.79 -27.12 13.80
N PHE A 315 -9.26 -26.79 14.98
CA PHE A 315 -10.04 -26.79 16.23
C PHE A 315 -10.58 -25.41 16.65
N CYS A 316 -9.95 -24.30 16.25
CA CYS A 316 -10.28 -22.95 16.75
C CYS A 316 -10.70 -21.95 15.66
N SER A 317 -10.98 -22.40 14.42
CA SER A 317 -11.35 -21.49 13.33
C SER A 317 -12.83 -21.11 13.29
N TRP A 318 -13.71 -21.85 13.98
CA TRP A 318 -15.14 -21.61 13.92
C TRP A 318 -15.59 -20.45 14.81
N ASP A 319 -16.38 -19.52 14.27
CA ASP A 319 -16.98 -18.40 15.02
C ASP A 319 -18.48 -18.67 15.24
N PHE A 320 -18.84 -19.00 16.48
CA PHE A 320 -20.21 -19.30 16.87
C PHE A 320 -21.13 -18.07 16.92
N LYS A 321 -20.61 -16.85 16.78
CA LYS A 321 -21.42 -15.62 16.79
C LYS A 321 -22.09 -15.34 15.44
N VAL A 322 -21.74 -16.10 14.40
CA VAL A 322 -22.26 -15.90 13.05
C VAL A 322 -23.58 -16.66 12.88
N ILE A 323 -24.70 -15.94 12.96
CA ILE A 323 -26.05 -16.54 12.91
C ILE A 323 -26.61 -16.59 11.47
N LYS A 324 -26.12 -15.71 10.57
CA LYS A 324 -26.67 -15.58 9.21
C LYS A 324 -26.26 -16.77 8.32
N LYS A 325 -27.23 -17.49 7.75
CA LYS A 325 -27.01 -18.69 6.90
C LYS A 325 -26.01 -18.47 5.75
N THR A 326 -26.06 -17.32 5.08
CA THR A 326 -25.10 -17.00 4.01
C THR A 326 -23.68 -16.77 4.53
N SER A 327 -23.53 -16.15 5.70
CA SER A 327 -22.25 -15.94 6.36
C SER A 327 -21.66 -17.24 6.91
N VAL A 328 -22.50 -18.15 7.44
CA VAL A 328 -22.08 -19.49 7.89
C VAL A 328 -21.56 -20.32 6.71
N LYS A 329 -22.28 -20.34 5.59
CA LYS A 329 -21.82 -21.04 4.37
C LYS A 329 -20.47 -20.51 3.88
N LEU A 330 -20.32 -19.19 3.84
CA LEU A 330 -19.08 -18.52 3.44
C LEU A 330 -17.92 -18.84 4.40
N MET A 331 -18.18 -18.84 5.71
CA MET A 331 -17.21 -19.21 6.75
C MET A 331 -16.72 -20.65 6.56
N SER A 332 -17.64 -21.59 6.37
CA SER A 332 -17.33 -23.01 6.15
C SER A 332 -16.48 -23.24 4.89
N GLU A 333 -16.87 -22.62 3.78
CA GLU A 333 -16.09 -22.69 2.52
C GLU A 333 -14.68 -22.12 2.71
N ASN A 334 -14.53 -20.99 3.41
CA ASN A 334 -13.24 -20.39 3.72
C ASN A 334 -12.37 -21.28 4.63
N ILE A 335 -12.94 -21.91 5.66
CA ILE A 335 -12.18 -22.82 6.55
C ILE A 335 -11.72 -24.06 5.77
N CYS A 336 -12.60 -24.67 4.99
CA CYS A 336 -12.30 -25.87 4.20
C CYS A 336 -11.16 -25.62 3.21
N THR A 337 -11.19 -24.48 2.51
CA THR A 337 -10.11 -24.10 1.58
C THR A 337 -8.77 -23.89 2.30
N GLN A 338 -8.76 -23.21 3.45
CA GLN A 338 -7.55 -22.99 4.24
C GLN A 338 -6.95 -24.26 4.84
N LEU A 339 -7.79 -25.25 5.19
CA LEU A 339 -7.32 -26.51 5.74
C LEU A 339 -6.65 -27.38 4.66
N LYS A 340 -7.26 -27.43 3.46
CA LYS A 340 -6.68 -28.10 2.27
C LYS A 340 -5.31 -27.53 1.91
N GLU A 341 -5.13 -26.23 2.07
CA GLU A 341 -3.84 -25.55 1.84
C GLU A 341 -2.74 -26.03 2.78
N LEU A 342 -3.01 -25.99 4.08
CA LEU A 342 -2.04 -26.38 5.09
C LEU A 342 -1.68 -27.87 4.99
N LEU A 343 -2.65 -28.73 4.65
CA LEU A 343 -2.42 -30.16 4.49
C LEU A 343 -1.52 -30.47 3.28
N ALA A 344 -1.74 -29.78 2.16
CA ALA A 344 -0.92 -29.94 0.95
C ALA A 344 0.56 -29.56 1.21
N GLU A 345 0.81 -28.50 1.98
CA GLU A 345 2.16 -28.04 2.35
C GLU A 345 2.89 -29.06 3.23
N VAL A 346 2.19 -29.69 4.19
CA VAL A 346 2.77 -30.70 5.09
C VAL A 346 3.12 -31.99 4.37
N ASN A 347 2.25 -32.47 3.48
CA ASN A 347 2.49 -33.72 2.74
C ASN A 347 3.70 -33.62 1.80
N HIS A 348 3.98 -32.43 1.29
CA HIS A 348 5.05 -32.22 0.30
C HIS A 348 6.47 -32.38 0.86
N LYS A 349 6.68 -32.13 2.17
CA LYS A 349 8.01 -32.23 2.82
C LYS A 349 8.51 -33.66 3.01
N ARG A 350 7.70 -34.68 2.70
CA ARG A 350 7.99 -36.09 3.04
C ARG A 350 8.65 -36.90 1.90
N VAL A 351 8.66 -36.37 0.67
CA VAL A 351 9.18 -37.10 -0.50
C VAL A 351 10.67 -36.78 -0.70
N LYS A 352 11.54 -37.79 -0.65
CA LYS A 352 12.99 -37.65 -0.91
C LYS A 352 13.32 -38.21 -2.30
N ASN A 353 14.09 -37.47 -3.10
CA ASN A 353 14.45 -37.83 -4.46
C ASN A 353 15.93 -38.24 -4.63
N THR A 354 16.18 -39.20 -5.52
CA THR A 354 17.49 -39.79 -5.87
C THR A 354 18.39 -38.80 -6.64
N VAL A 355 19.72 -38.93 -6.49
CA VAL A 355 20.73 -38.00 -7.04
C VAL A 355 20.73 -37.93 -8.58
N GLY A 356 20.60 -39.06 -9.29
CA GLY A 356 20.55 -39.06 -10.77
C GLY A 356 19.34 -38.34 -11.35
N GLN A 357 18.18 -38.45 -10.69
CA GLN A 357 16.99 -37.68 -11.07
C GLN A 357 17.15 -36.18 -10.83
N LYS A 358 17.94 -35.76 -9.83
CA LYS A 358 18.25 -34.34 -9.61
C LYS A 358 19.09 -33.75 -10.74
N LEU A 359 20.08 -34.51 -11.25
CA LEU A 359 20.95 -34.04 -12.33
C LEU A 359 20.19 -33.89 -13.66
N CYS A 360 19.35 -34.87 -14.01
CA CYS A 360 18.49 -34.79 -15.19
C CYS A 360 17.52 -33.60 -15.11
N ARG A 361 16.90 -33.37 -13.94
CA ARG A 361 16.05 -32.19 -13.72
C ARG A 361 16.84 -30.88 -13.85
N LEU A 362 18.06 -30.81 -13.33
CA LEU A 362 18.92 -29.62 -13.46
C LEU A 362 19.22 -29.30 -14.93
N MET A 363 19.48 -30.31 -15.76
CA MET A 363 19.68 -30.16 -17.20
C MET A 363 18.43 -29.61 -17.90
N VAL A 364 17.24 -30.16 -17.59
CA VAL A 364 15.97 -29.67 -18.14
C VAL A 364 15.69 -28.22 -17.72
N HIS A 365 15.94 -27.87 -16.46
CA HIS A 365 15.83 -26.50 -15.98
C HIS A 365 16.82 -25.56 -16.69
N GLY A 366 18.06 -25.99 -16.90
CA GLY A 366 19.07 -25.24 -17.66
C GLY A 366 18.59 -24.92 -19.07
N LEU A 367 18.08 -25.92 -19.79
CA LEU A 367 17.56 -25.77 -21.16
C LEU A 367 16.36 -24.82 -21.23
N ALA A 368 15.42 -24.92 -20.29
CA ALA A 368 14.26 -24.04 -20.29
C ALA A 368 14.65 -22.58 -19.98
N TRP A 369 15.63 -22.35 -19.10
CA TRP A 369 16.17 -21.01 -18.86
C TRP A 369 16.93 -20.44 -20.06
N THR A 370 17.71 -21.24 -20.77
CA THR A 370 18.40 -20.78 -21.99
C THR A 370 17.39 -20.39 -23.07
N ILE A 371 16.34 -21.19 -23.30
CA ILE A 371 15.24 -20.84 -24.21
C ILE A 371 14.59 -19.50 -23.82
N CYS A 372 14.34 -19.28 -22.53
CA CYS A 372 13.74 -18.02 -22.06
C CYS A 372 14.66 -16.81 -22.27
N ILE A 373 15.96 -16.95 -22.00
CA ILE A 373 16.94 -15.87 -22.19
C ILE A 373 17.10 -15.56 -23.67
N VAL A 374 17.26 -16.58 -24.52
CA VAL A 374 17.40 -16.41 -25.98
C VAL A 374 16.15 -15.78 -26.58
N SER A 375 14.95 -16.25 -26.20
CA SER A 375 13.68 -15.66 -26.65
C SER A 375 13.56 -14.20 -26.23
N THR A 376 13.93 -13.87 -24.98
CA THR A 376 13.90 -12.48 -24.49
C THR A 376 14.88 -11.61 -25.27
N ALA A 377 16.11 -12.08 -25.49
CA ALA A 377 17.13 -11.34 -26.25
C ALA A 377 16.69 -11.12 -27.70
N ALA A 378 16.13 -12.14 -28.37
CA ALA A 378 15.61 -12.03 -29.73
C ALA A 378 14.47 -10.99 -29.83
N CYS A 379 13.52 -10.99 -28.88
CA CYS A 379 12.45 -10.00 -28.85
C CYS A 379 12.98 -8.58 -28.62
N VAL A 380 13.94 -8.40 -27.72
CA VAL A 380 14.54 -7.10 -27.43
C VAL A 380 15.28 -6.55 -28.64
N THR A 381 16.08 -7.37 -29.30
CA THR A 381 16.78 -7.01 -30.55
C THR A 381 15.78 -6.69 -31.67
N GLY A 382 14.71 -7.47 -31.80
CA GLY A 382 13.64 -7.22 -32.78
C GLY A 382 12.94 -5.88 -32.54
N ILE A 383 12.63 -5.55 -31.29
CA ILE A 383 12.05 -4.24 -30.91
C ILE A 383 13.02 -3.10 -31.20
N TYR A 384 14.32 -3.27 -30.95
CA TYR A 384 15.33 -2.25 -31.27
C TYR A 384 15.35 -1.92 -32.76
N PHE A 385 15.46 -2.92 -33.63
CA PHE A 385 15.46 -2.71 -35.08
C PHE A 385 14.12 -2.17 -35.59
N PHE A 386 13.01 -2.69 -35.07
CA PHE A 386 11.69 -2.19 -35.47
C PHE A 386 11.45 -0.75 -35.01
N SER A 387 11.93 -0.38 -33.82
CA SER A 387 11.87 1.00 -33.32
C SER A 387 12.68 1.94 -34.20
N ASP A 388 13.89 1.53 -34.63
CA ASP A 388 14.73 2.33 -35.54
C ASP A 388 14.08 2.50 -36.92
N TYR A 389 13.49 1.42 -37.45
CA TYR A 389 12.70 1.47 -38.70
C TYR A 389 11.49 2.40 -38.58
N MET A 390 10.71 2.27 -37.51
CA MET A 390 9.53 3.11 -37.28
C MET A 390 9.91 4.58 -37.09
N HIS A 391 11.10 4.88 -36.54
CA HIS A 391 11.57 6.26 -36.44
C HIS A 391 11.81 6.89 -37.82
N GLN A 392 12.41 6.15 -38.75
CA GLN A 392 12.63 6.61 -40.13
C GLN A 392 11.30 6.77 -40.90
N VAL A 393 10.36 5.85 -40.68
CA VAL A 393 9.03 5.82 -41.35
C VAL A 393 8.01 6.75 -40.66
N SER A 394 8.32 7.35 -39.49
CA SER A 394 7.40 8.15 -38.67
C SER A 394 6.81 9.39 -39.38
N TRP A 395 7.27 9.72 -40.59
CA TRP A 395 6.63 10.71 -41.48
C TRP A 395 5.36 10.17 -42.18
N GLY A 396 5.08 8.87 -42.09
CA GLY A 396 3.94 8.19 -42.73
C GLY A 396 3.05 7.42 -41.74
N GLY A 397 2.15 8.11 -41.04
CA GLY A 397 0.84 7.61 -40.57
C GLY A 397 0.73 6.50 -39.49
N PHE A 398 1.72 5.63 -39.29
CA PHE A 398 1.56 4.42 -38.44
C PHE A 398 2.07 4.58 -36.98
N LEU A 399 1.64 5.62 -36.26
CA LEU A 399 2.07 5.92 -34.88
C LEU A 399 1.77 4.81 -33.84
N LEU A 400 0.87 3.88 -34.14
CA LEU A 400 0.44 2.82 -33.22
C LEU A 400 1.18 1.50 -33.41
N ALA A 401 1.99 1.36 -34.47
CA ALA A 401 2.60 0.07 -34.82
C ALA A 401 3.57 -0.46 -33.74
N LEU A 402 4.42 0.42 -33.18
CA LEU A 402 5.37 0.05 -32.14
C LEU A 402 4.67 -0.32 -30.81
N PRO A 403 3.73 0.47 -30.26
CA PRO A 403 2.93 0.08 -29.11
C PRO A 403 2.15 -1.22 -29.30
N VAL A 404 1.60 -1.46 -30.49
CA VAL A 404 0.88 -2.71 -30.82
C VAL A 404 1.83 -3.90 -30.81
N LEU A 405 2.98 -3.81 -31.48
CA LEU A 405 3.97 -4.88 -31.53
C LEU A 405 4.44 -5.28 -30.13
N VAL A 406 4.79 -4.29 -29.30
CA VAL A 406 5.27 -4.54 -27.93
C VAL A 406 4.17 -5.11 -27.04
N SER A 407 2.93 -4.61 -27.16
CA SER A 407 1.79 -5.14 -26.40
C SER A 407 1.49 -6.59 -26.80
N LEU A 408 1.61 -6.91 -28.10
CA LEU A 408 1.46 -8.26 -28.62
C LEU A 408 2.56 -9.20 -28.10
N ILE A 409 3.82 -8.77 -28.10
CA ILE A 409 4.93 -9.53 -27.52
C ILE A 409 4.68 -9.78 -26.04
N ASN A 410 4.32 -8.74 -25.27
CA ASN A 410 4.02 -8.85 -23.85
C ASN A 410 2.82 -9.76 -23.54
N LEU A 411 1.92 -9.98 -24.50
CA LEU A 411 0.79 -10.90 -24.38
C LEU A 411 1.17 -12.35 -24.75
N LEU A 412 1.92 -12.54 -25.85
CA LEU A 412 2.21 -13.86 -26.42
C LEU A 412 3.39 -14.57 -25.73
N LEU A 413 4.48 -13.85 -25.42
CA LEU A 413 5.69 -14.44 -24.84
C LEU A 413 5.48 -15.14 -23.48
N PRO A 414 4.66 -14.59 -22.55
CA PRO A 414 4.29 -15.32 -21.34
C PRO A 414 3.65 -16.68 -21.63
N GLY A 415 2.90 -16.80 -22.72
CA GLY A 415 2.33 -18.06 -23.20
C GLY A 415 3.41 -19.06 -23.63
N LEU A 416 4.42 -18.59 -24.36
CA LEU A 416 5.59 -19.41 -24.75
C LEU A 416 6.40 -19.85 -23.53
N PHE A 417 6.61 -18.97 -22.55
CA PHE A 417 7.29 -19.33 -21.30
C PHE A 417 6.51 -20.37 -20.49
N ASN A 418 5.18 -20.36 -20.57
CA ASN A 418 4.35 -21.39 -19.93
C ASN A 418 4.47 -22.75 -20.62
N LEU A 419 4.66 -22.79 -21.95
CA LEU A 419 4.98 -24.03 -22.67
C LEU A 419 6.35 -24.57 -22.24
N ALA A 420 7.36 -23.69 -22.11
CA ALA A 420 8.66 -24.08 -21.57
C ALA A 420 8.55 -24.57 -20.12
N ALA A 421 7.73 -23.93 -19.29
CA ALA A 421 7.48 -24.33 -17.92
C ALA A 421 6.67 -25.63 -17.80
N TRP A 422 6.00 -26.09 -18.86
CA TRP A 422 5.36 -27.40 -18.89
C TRP A 422 6.39 -28.53 -18.95
N MET A 423 7.54 -28.28 -19.59
CA MET A 423 8.69 -29.21 -19.58
C MET A 423 9.38 -29.26 -18.21
N GLU A 424 9.20 -28.24 -17.36
CA GLU A 424 9.83 -28.12 -16.05
C GLU A 424 8.91 -28.54 -14.92
N ASP A 425 9.18 -29.71 -14.33
CA ASP A 425 8.52 -30.14 -13.10
C ASP A 425 9.29 -29.66 -11.87
N TYR A 426 8.74 -28.62 -11.23
CA TYR A 426 9.25 -28.10 -9.96
C TYR A 426 8.66 -28.88 -8.77
N GLU A 427 9.54 -29.24 -7.83
CA GLU A 427 9.16 -29.89 -6.56
C GLU A 427 8.34 -28.98 -5.63
N SER A 428 8.22 -27.69 -5.89
CA SER A 428 7.34 -26.80 -5.12
C SER A 428 6.52 -25.91 -6.03
N PRO A 429 5.20 -25.80 -5.81
CA PRO A 429 4.35 -24.90 -6.60
C PRO A 429 4.82 -23.45 -6.46
N SER A 430 5.27 -23.05 -5.26
CA SER A 430 5.83 -21.73 -4.97
C SER A 430 7.01 -21.39 -5.87
N VAL A 431 7.95 -22.31 -6.01
CA VAL A 431 9.13 -22.13 -6.87
C VAL A 431 8.74 -21.99 -8.34
N ARG A 432 7.78 -22.81 -8.82
CA ARG A 432 7.26 -22.69 -10.19
C ARG A 432 6.70 -21.29 -10.47
N THR A 433 5.92 -20.74 -9.54
CA THR A 433 5.36 -19.40 -9.69
C THR A 433 6.44 -18.32 -9.59
N TYR A 434 7.44 -18.46 -8.71
CA TYR A 434 8.57 -17.51 -8.65
C TYR A 434 9.35 -17.47 -9.96
N VAL A 435 9.66 -18.63 -10.54
CA VAL A 435 10.38 -18.71 -11.82
C VAL A 435 9.54 -18.14 -12.97
N ALA A 436 8.23 -18.42 -12.99
CA ALA A 436 7.35 -17.82 -13.98
C ALA A 436 7.32 -16.29 -13.86
N ILE A 437 7.19 -15.76 -12.64
CA ILE A 437 7.21 -14.31 -12.38
C ILE A 437 8.56 -13.72 -12.80
N SER A 438 9.69 -14.35 -12.48
CA SER A 438 11.02 -13.80 -12.79
C SER A 438 11.28 -13.72 -14.29
N ARG A 439 10.88 -14.75 -15.07
CA ARG A 439 11.02 -14.74 -16.54
C ARG A 439 10.21 -13.63 -17.19
N ASN A 440 8.96 -13.48 -16.75
CA ASN A 440 8.10 -12.42 -17.25
C ASN A 440 8.58 -11.03 -16.82
N LEU A 441 9.12 -10.89 -15.61
CA LEU A 441 9.70 -9.64 -15.14
C LEU A 441 10.94 -9.27 -15.96
N MET A 442 11.83 -10.24 -16.22
CA MET A 442 13.02 -10.05 -17.05
C MET A 442 12.66 -9.53 -18.43
N LEU A 443 11.65 -10.14 -19.08
CA LEU A 443 11.14 -9.66 -20.37
C LEU A 443 10.70 -8.19 -20.31
N LYS A 444 9.83 -7.84 -19.36
CA LYS A 444 9.27 -6.49 -19.28
C LYS A 444 10.31 -5.43 -18.96
N VAL A 445 11.27 -5.73 -18.08
CA VAL A 445 12.37 -4.82 -17.73
C VAL A 445 13.30 -4.61 -18.93
N SER A 446 13.67 -5.67 -19.65
CA SER A 446 14.54 -5.56 -20.83
C SER A 446 13.89 -4.79 -21.97
N VAL A 447 12.60 -5.04 -22.26
CA VAL A 447 11.83 -4.30 -23.27
C VAL A 447 11.76 -2.82 -22.93
N LEU A 448 11.38 -2.50 -21.68
CA LEU A 448 11.28 -1.11 -21.22
C LEU A 448 12.64 -0.41 -21.23
N GLY A 449 13.72 -1.10 -20.85
CA GLY A 449 15.07 -0.55 -20.86
C GLY A 449 15.55 -0.14 -22.26
N VAL A 450 15.31 -1.00 -23.28
CA VAL A 450 15.68 -0.68 -24.67
C VAL A 450 14.84 0.45 -25.24
N LEU A 451 13.54 0.49 -24.95
CA LEU A 451 12.68 1.59 -25.37
C LEU A 451 13.11 2.93 -24.74
N CYS A 452 13.40 2.94 -23.44
CA CYS A 452 13.94 4.11 -22.77
C CYS A 452 15.26 4.58 -23.40
N TYR A 453 16.19 3.67 -23.69
CA TYR A 453 17.45 4.03 -24.36
C TYR A 453 17.23 4.66 -25.75
N HIS A 454 16.29 4.11 -26.52
CA HIS A 454 16.05 4.57 -27.89
C HIS A 454 15.35 5.93 -27.97
N TRP A 455 14.41 6.24 -27.08
CA TRP A 455 13.64 7.49 -27.15
C TRP A 455 14.37 8.73 -26.63
N LEU A 456 15.41 8.55 -25.80
CA LEU A 456 16.11 9.65 -25.15
C LEU A 456 17.00 10.43 -26.15
N GLY A 457 16.66 11.70 -26.37
CA GLY A 457 17.57 12.70 -26.95
C GLY A 457 17.66 12.79 -28.48
N ARG A 458 16.75 12.16 -29.25
CA ARG A 458 16.85 12.12 -30.73
C ARG A 458 15.90 13.06 -31.50
N VAL A 459 14.82 13.56 -30.89
CA VAL A 459 13.74 14.30 -31.59
C VAL A 459 13.67 15.76 -31.15
N ALA A 460 13.23 16.65 -32.04
CA ALA A 460 12.80 18.00 -31.66
C ALA A 460 11.65 17.90 -30.64
N CYS A 461 11.87 18.38 -29.42
CA CYS A 461 10.98 18.14 -28.27
C CYS A 461 10.81 16.66 -27.90
N TRP A 462 11.93 15.96 -27.70
CA TRP A 462 11.94 14.53 -27.33
C TRP A 462 11.15 14.22 -26.05
N GLU A 463 11.04 15.13 -25.09
CA GLU A 463 10.31 14.90 -23.83
C GLU A 463 8.82 14.67 -24.07
N SER A 464 8.20 15.47 -24.94
CA SER A 464 6.78 15.30 -25.28
C SER A 464 6.57 14.07 -26.14
N PHE A 465 7.53 13.74 -27.01
CA PHE A 465 7.50 12.50 -27.79
C PHE A 465 7.49 11.26 -26.88
N VAL A 466 8.39 11.21 -25.89
CA VAL A 466 8.42 10.14 -24.87
C VAL A 466 7.09 10.06 -24.12
N GLY A 467 6.52 11.21 -23.73
CA GLY A 467 5.24 11.27 -23.03
C GLY A 467 4.07 10.74 -23.84
N GLN A 468 4.04 11.02 -25.14
CA GLN A 468 3.04 10.51 -26.08
C GLN A 468 3.17 9.00 -26.31
N GLU A 469 4.40 8.51 -26.52
CA GLU A 469 4.66 7.08 -26.68
C GLU A 469 4.21 6.32 -25.43
N LEU A 470 4.64 6.74 -24.23
CA LEU A 470 4.25 6.09 -22.96
C LEU A 470 2.73 6.06 -22.76
N TYR A 471 2.01 7.09 -23.19
CA TYR A 471 0.54 7.10 -23.21
C TYR A 471 -0.03 6.03 -24.15
N ARG A 472 0.47 5.95 -25.40
CA ARG A 472 0.07 4.92 -26.38
C ARG A 472 0.35 3.52 -25.87
N PHE A 473 1.50 3.27 -25.23
CA PHE A 473 1.80 1.98 -24.60
C PHE A 473 0.82 1.62 -23.50
N LEU A 474 0.49 2.57 -22.62
CA LEU A 474 -0.44 2.32 -21.51
C LEU A 474 -1.85 1.99 -22.03
N LEU A 475 -2.31 2.69 -23.07
CA LEU A 475 -3.58 2.44 -23.74
C LEU A 475 -3.59 1.12 -24.51
N MET A 476 -2.58 0.83 -25.32
CA MET A 476 -2.53 -0.42 -26.09
C MET A 476 -2.44 -1.63 -25.16
N ASP A 477 -1.61 -1.56 -24.12
CA ASP A 477 -1.56 -2.60 -23.07
C ASP A 477 -2.93 -2.78 -22.40
N PHE A 478 -3.67 -1.69 -22.14
CA PHE A 478 -5.04 -1.78 -21.63
C PHE A 478 -5.98 -2.48 -22.63
N ILE A 479 -5.97 -2.10 -23.90
CA ILE A 479 -6.80 -2.72 -24.94
C ILE A 479 -6.49 -4.20 -25.05
N PHE A 480 -5.22 -4.60 -25.17
CA PHE A 480 -4.83 -6.01 -25.23
C PHE A 480 -5.20 -6.78 -23.96
N THR A 481 -5.08 -6.17 -22.77
CA THR A 481 -5.54 -6.79 -21.51
C THR A 481 -7.05 -6.99 -21.50
N LEU A 482 -7.82 -6.02 -22.03
CA LEU A 482 -9.27 -6.16 -22.19
C LEU A 482 -9.61 -7.26 -23.19
N LEU A 483 -8.92 -7.31 -24.34
CA LEU A 483 -9.13 -8.32 -25.36
C LEU A 483 -8.81 -9.73 -24.81
N ASP A 484 -7.69 -9.90 -24.10
CA ASP A 484 -7.33 -11.18 -23.47
C ASP A 484 -8.38 -11.62 -22.43
N THR A 485 -8.89 -10.68 -21.63
CA THR A 485 -9.90 -10.99 -20.61
C THR A 485 -11.27 -11.29 -21.23
N LEU A 486 -11.72 -10.48 -22.19
CA LEU A 486 -13.05 -10.57 -22.80
C LEU A 486 -13.15 -11.61 -23.91
N PHE A 487 -12.08 -11.90 -24.63
CA PHE A 487 -12.07 -12.93 -25.67
C PHE A 487 -11.40 -14.19 -25.16
N GLY A 488 -10.19 -14.10 -24.58
CA GLY A 488 -9.46 -15.25 -24.07
C GLY A 488 -10.20 -15.99 -22.97
N GLU A 489 -10.55 -15.32 -21.87
CA GLU A 489 -11.20 -16.00 -20.73
C GLU A 489 -12.68 -16.31 -20.99
N PHE A 490 -13.43 -15.40 -21.63
CA PHE A 490 -14.88 -15.54 -21.85
C PHE A 490 -15.24 -16.46 -23.02
N LEU A 491 -14.63 -16.29 -24.21
CA LEU A 491 -14.89 -17.19 -25.34
C LEU A 491 -14.41 -18.60 -25.04
N TRP A 492 -13.28 -18.77 -24.35
CA TRP A 492 -12.83 -20.10 -23.94
C TRP A 492 -13.84 -20.79 -23.01
N GLY A 493 -14.44 -20.04 -22.07
CA GLY A 493 -15.50 -20.54 -21.21
C GLY A 493 -16.72 -21.01 -22.01
N LEU A 494 -17.19 -20.19 -22.94
CA LEU A 494 -18.33 -20.53 -23.82
C LEU A 494 -18.02 -21.71 -24.74
N PHE A 495 -16.83 -21.74 -25.34
CA PHE A 495 -16.38 -22.80 -26.23
C PHE A 495 -16.24 -24.14 -25.48
N SER A 496 -15.65 -24.13 -24.29
CA SER A 496 -15.52 -25.33 -23.46
C SER A 496 -16.89 -25.89 -23.03
N GLU A 497 -17.86 -25.02 -22.76
CA GLU A 497 -19.20 -25.41 -22.32
C GLU A 497 -20.08 -25.88 -23.47
N LYS A 498 -20.12 -25.14 -24.60
CA LYS A 498 -20.95 -25.47 -25.76
C LYS A 498 -20.33 -26.53 -26.67
N VAL A 499 -19.05 -26.43 -27.00
CA VAL A 499 -18.40 -27.27 -28.02
C VAL A 499 -17.78 -28.51 -27.38
N LEU A 500 -16.95 -28.31 -26.35
CA LEU A 500 -16.19 -29.43 -25.76
C LEU A 500 -16.99 -30.26 -24.74
N ARG A 501 -18.22 -29.84 -24.39
CA ARG A 501 -19.09 -30.40 -23.31
C ARG A 501 -18.34 -30.73 -22.01
N ARG A 502 -17.19 -30.10 -21.78
CA ARG A 502 -16.34 -30.29 -20.59
C ARG A 502 -16.52 -29.06 -19.73
N ARG A 503 -17.08 -29.23 -18.52
CA ARG A 503 -17.13 -28.16 -17.50
C ARG A 503 -15.77 -27.93 -16.84
N ARG A 504 -14.72 -27.66 -17.63
CA ARG A 504 -13.38 -27.34 -17.12
C ARG A 504 -13.19 -25.83 -17.12
N LYS A 505 -13.60 -25.19 -16.03
CA LYS A 505 -13.40 -23.75 -15.82
C LYS A 505 -11.90 -23.43 -15.67
N PRO A 506 -11.37 -22.39 -16.32
CA PRO A 506 -9.99 -21.97 -16.16
C PRO A 506 -9.73 -21.47 -14.73
N ALA A 507 -8.49 -21.67 -14.25
CA ALA A 507 -8.04 -21.14 -12.96
C ALA A 507 -7.53 -19.71 -13.16
N PHE A 508 -7.85 -18.82 -12.22
CA PHE A 508 -7.37 -17.44 -12.25
C PHE A 508 -5.87 -17.39 -11.93
N ASP A 509 -5.03 -17.02 -12.91
CA ASP A 509 -3.59 -16.84 -12.71
C ASP A 509 -3.31 -15.48 -12.07
N ILE A 510 -3.16 -15.49 -10.75
CA ILE A 510 -2.92 -14.28 -9.95
C ILE A 510 -1.59 -13.64 -10.34
N ALA A 511 -0.54 -14.42 -10.61
CA ALA A 511 0.81 -13.92 -10.79
C ALA A 511 0.95 -13.10 -12.08
N ARG A 512 0.40 -13.62 -13.19
CA ARG A 512 0.40 -12.93 -14.49
C ARG A 512 -0.36 -11.59 -14.40
N ASN A 513 -1.58 -11.64 -13.87
CA ASN A 513 -2.43 -10.45 -13.72
C ASN A 513 -1.79 -9.39 -12.81
N VAL A 514 -1.12 -9.79 -11.72
CA VAL A 514 -0.40 -8.83 -10.86
C VAL A 514 0.79 -8.21 -11.61
N LEU A 515 1.53 -8.98 -12.40
CA LEU A 515 2.68 -8.46 -13.12
C LEU A 515 2.29 -7.50 -14.26
N GLU A 516 1.10 -7.66 -14.84
CA GLU A 516 0.50 -6.67 -15.75
C GLU A 516 0.15 -5.38 -15.01
N LEU A 517 -0.42 -5.47 -13.80
CA LEU A 517 -0.66 -4.30 -12.96
C LEU A 517 0.64 -3.57 -12.57
N ILE A 518 1.69 -4.31 -12.22
CA ILE A 518 3.02 -3.74 -11.90
C ILE A 518 3.61 -3.05 -13.12
N TYR A 519 3.54 -3.66 -14.30
CA TYR A 519 4.02 -3.06 -15.55
C TYR A 519 3.32 -1.74 -15.88
N GLY A 520 1.99 -1.71 -15.81
CA GLY A 520 1.22 -0.47 -15.98
C GLY A 520 1.59 0.60 -14.95
N GLN A 521 1.89 0.21 -13.71
CA GLN A 521 2.38 1.15 -12.70
C GLN A 521 3.77 1.69 -13.01
N THR A 522 4.69 0.84 -13.50
CA THR A 522 6.03 1.28 -13.94
C THR A 522 5.93 2.32 -15.05
N LEU A 523 5.07 2.09 -16.04
CA LEU A 523 4.82 3.06 -17.12
C LEU A 523 4.26 4.39 -16.58
N ALA A 524 3.34 4.34 -15.63
CA ALA A 524 2.80 5.53 -14.99
C ALA A 524 3.87 6.33 -14.24
N TRP A 525 4.78 5.66 -13.52
CA TRP A 525 5.90 6.32 -12.84
C TRP A 525 6.94 6.87 -13.81
N LEU A 526 7.31 6.14 -14.86
CA LEU A 526 8.22 6.67 -15.88
C LEU A 526 7.62 7.87 -16.61
N GLY A 527 6.32 7.82 -16.91
CA GLY A 527 5.65 8.85 -17.70
C GLY A 527 5.20 10.06 -16.91
N VAL A 528 5.15 10.04 -15.57
CA VAL A 528 4.70 11.20 -14.78
C VAL A 528 5.58 12.45 -14.97
N LEU A 529 6.85 12.26 -15.32
CA LEU A 529 7.81 13.34 -15.66
C LEU A 529 7.54 13.94 -17.07
N PHE A 530 6.92 13.20 -17.97
CA PHE A 530 6.71 13.63 -19.37
C PHE A 530 5.25 13.98 -19.66
N THR A 531 4.34 13.38 -18.89
CA THR A 531 2.89 13.48 -19.02
C THR A 531 2.29 13.54 -17.61
N PRO A 532 2.20 14.72 -16.97
CA PRO A 532 1.73 14.86 -15.58
C PRO A 532 0.31 14.33 -15.31
N LEU A 533 -0.51 14.21 -16.37
CA LEU A 533 -1.87 13.67 -16.36
C LEU A 533 -1.95 12.16 -16.62
N LEU A 534 -0.83 11.48 -16.89
CA LEU A 534 -0.79 10.02 -17.08
C LEU A 534 -1.37 9.23 -15.88
N PRO A 535 -1.17 9.65 -14.60
CA PRO A 535 -1.83 9.02 -13.47
C PRO A 535 -3.37 9.03 -13.56
N ALA A 536 -3.99 10.02 -14.21
CA ALA A 536 -5.45 10.06 -14.40
C ALA A 536 -5.93 8.95 -15.35
N VAL A 537 -5.19 8.73 -16.45
CA VAL A 537 -5.45 7.64 -17.40
C VAL A 537 -5.26 6.29 -16.70
N GLN A 538 -4.23 6.17 -15.85
CA GLN A 538 -3.99 4.97 -15.06
C GLN A 538 -5.09 4.72 -14.01
N ILE A 539 -5.65 5.76 -13.38
CA ILE A 539 -6.82 5.64 -12.48
C ILE A 539 -8.01 5.06 -13.25
N LEU A 540 -8.32 5.61 -14.43
CA LEU A 540 -9.43 5.12 -15.25
C LEU A 540 -9.21 3.65 -15.66
N LYS A 541 -8.00 3.30 -16.12
CA LYS A 541 -7.60 1.91 -16.44
C LYS A 541 -7.81 0.99 -15.24
N LEU A 542 -7.31 1.35 -14.05
CA LEU A 542 -7.42 0.51 -12.85
C LEU A 542 -8.88 0.36 -12.37
N LEU A 543 -9.69 1.42 -12.48
CA LEU A 543 -11.12 1.35 -12.17
C LEU A 543 -11.85 0.38 -13.11
N LEU A 544 -11.64 0.50 -14.43
CA LEU A 544 -12.24 -0.39 -15.42
C LEU A 544 -11.77 -1.84 -15.25
N LEU A 545 -10.46 -2.05 -15.08
CA LEU A 545 -9.89 -3.38 -14.81
C LEU A 545 -10.45 -4.01 -13.54
N PHE A 546 -10.70 -3.22 -12.50
CA PHE A 546 -11.32 -3.73 -11.27
C PHE A 546 -12.67 -4.37 -11.56
N TYR A 547 -13.58 -3.66 -12.23
CA TYR A 547 -14.93 -4.16 -12.51
C TYR A 547 -14.91 -5.33 -13.50
N ILE A 548 -14.08 -5.26 -14.54
CA ILE A 548 -14.00 -6.29 -15.58
C ILE A 548 -13.40 -7.59 -15.03
N LYS A 549 -12.26 -7.53 -14.34
CA LYS A 549 -11.65 -8.71 -13.72
C LYS A 549 -12.50 -9.26 -12.57
N MET A 550 -13.17 -8.39 -11.80
CA MET A 550 -14.15 -8.82 -10.80
C MET A 550 -15.28 -9.63 -11.44
N SER A 551 -15.84 -9.15 -12.55
CA SER A 551 -16.89 -9.86 -13.29
C SER A 551 -16.38 -11.20 -13.84
N SER A 552 -15.21 -11.18 -14.51
CA SER A 552 -14.60 -12.40 -15.08
C SER A 552 -14.38 -13.47 -14.02
N VAL A 553 -13.78 -13.11 -12.87
CA VAL A 553 -13.55 -14.05 -11.76
C VAL A 553 -14.87 -14.64 -11.25
N MET A 554 -15.90 -13.81 -11.07
CA MET A 554 -17.17 -14.25 -10.50
C MET A 554 -17.98 -15.17 -11.42
N MET A 555 -17.85 -15.02 -12.74
CA MET A 555 -18.61 -15.76 -13.76
C MET A 555 -17.84 -16.95 -14.32
N ASN A 556 -16.58 -16.76 -14.73
CA ASN A 556 -15.82 -17.72 -15.53
C ASN A 556 -14.81 -18.57 -14.74
N CYS A 557 -14.25 -18.07 -13.65
CA CYS A 557 -13.17 -18.79 -12.96
C CYS A 557 -13.68 -19.85 -11.97
N GLN A 558 -12.89 -20.92 -11.79
CA GLN A 558 -13.00 -21.82 -10.63
C GLN A 558 -12.09 -21.30 -9.51
N ALA A 559 -12.45 -21.58 -8.25
CA ALA A 559 -11.54 -21.37 -7.13
C ALA A 559 -10.21 -22.13 -7.41
N PRO A 560 -9.05 -21.48 -7.23
CA PRO A 560 -7.76 -22.10 -7.56
C PRO A 560 -7.57 -23.40 -6.76
N ARG A 561 -7.26 -24.50 -7.48
CA ARG A 561 -7.11 -25.85 -6.88
C ARG A 561 -5.85 -25.98 -6.00
N LYS A 562 -4.86 -25.13 -6.24
CA LYS A 562 -3.63 -25.02 -5.43
C LYS A 562 -3.74 -23.73 -4.61
N PRO A 563 -4.19 -23.82 -3.35
CA PRO A 563 -4.28 -22.66 -2.49
C PRO A 563 -2.88 -22.10 -2.20
N TYR A 564 -2.77 -20.78 -2.25
CA TYR A 564 -1.53 -20.04 -2.07
C TYR A 564 -1.68 -19.06 -0.92
N ARG A 565 -0.65 -18.97 -0.08
CA ARG A 565 -0.72 -18.23 1.17
C ARG A 565 -0.69 -16.73 0.95
N VAL A 566 -1.73 -16.05 1.43
CA VAL A 566 -1.96 -14.62 1.20
C VAL A 566 -0.95 -13.67 1.77
N SER A 567 -0.46 -13.95 2.98
CA SER A 567 0.50 -13.07 3.63
C SER A 567 1.84 -13.06 2.88
N GLN A 568 2.19 -14.20 2.27
CA GLN A 568 3.38 -14.32 1.43
C GLN A 568 3.15 -13.61 0.09
N MET A 569 2.03 -13.87 -0.58
CA MET A 569 1.70 -13.24 -1.89
C MET A 569 1.65 -11.72 -1.84
N THR A 570 0.98 -11.13 -0.86
CA THR A 570 0.90 -9.66 -0.72
C THR A 570 2.29 -9.04 -0.52
N THR A 571 3.14 -9.72 0.25
CA THR A 571 4.52 -9.28 0.51
C THR A 571 5.36 -9.35 -0.76
N ILE A 572 5.23 -10.42 -1.54
CA ILE A 572 5.91 -10.59 -2.82
C ILE A 572 5.47 -9.49 -3.79
N PHE A 573 4.17 -9.21 -3.91
CA PHE A 573 3.66 -8.20 -4.83
C PHE A 573 4.16 -6.80 -4.48
N ILE A 574 4.15 -6.42 -3.20
CA ILE A 574 4.68 -5.13 -2.75
C ILE A 574 6.20 -5.06 -2.94
N THR A 575 6.93 -6.16 -2.73
CA THR A 575 8.38 -6.24 -2.95
C THR A 575 8.71 -6.08 -4.43
N LEU A 576 8.01 -6.78 -5.32
CA LEU A 576 8.14 -6.64 -6.77
C LEU A 576 7.72 -5.25 -7.26
N LEU A 577 6.77 -4.60 -6.60
CA LEU A 577 6.42 -3.23 -6.90
C LEU A 577 7.53 -2.25 -6.47
N CYS A 578 8.15 -2.48 -5.31
CA CYS A 578 9.15 -1.58 -4.73
C CYS A 578 10.52 -1.67 -5.43
N PHE A 579 11.06 -2.88 -5.63
CA PHE A 579 12.42 -3.05 -6.15
C PHE A 579 12.49 -2.90 -7.67
N PRO A 580 12.01 -3.83 -8.52
CA PRO A 580 12.24 -3.72 -9.95
C PRO A 580 11.42 -2.59 -10.62
N SER A 581 10.23 -2.26 -10.10
CA SER A 581 9.35 -1.24 -10.72
C SER A 581 9.67 0.17 -10.23
N PHE A 582 9.47 0.47 -8.94
CA PHE A 582 9.66 1.82 -8.42
C PHE A 582 11.11 2.28 -8.45
N LEU A 583 12.05 1.46 -7.94
CA LEU A 583 13.48 1.82 -7.97
C LEU A 583 13.98 1.98 -9.42
N GLY A 584 13.57 1.08 -10.32
CA GLY A 584 13.92 1.17 -11.74
C GLY A 584 13.41 2.46 -12.39
N ALA A 585 12.13 2.81 -12.17
CA ALA A 585 11.55 4.06 -12.68
C ALA A 585 12.20 5.30 -12.05
N SER A 586 12.47 5.28 -10.75
CA SER A 586 13.15 6.36 -10.03
C SER A 586 14.58 6.57 -10.53
N VAL A 587 15.33 5.50 -10.80
CA VAL A 587 16.69 5.58 -11.37
C VAL A 587 16.62 6.18 -12.77
N CYS A 588 15.69 5.73 -13.62
CA CYS A 588 15.51 6.29 -14.95
C CYS A 588 15.17 7.79 -14.89
N VAL A 589 14.17 8.19 -14.11
CA VAL A 589 13.77 9.61 -13.94
C VAL A 589 14.90 10.46 -13.35
N THR A 590 15.65 9.93 -12.39
CA THR A 590 16.79 10.68 -11.81
C THR A 590 17.91 10.84 -12.84
N TYR A 591 18.19 9.80 -13.63
CA TYR A 591 19.16 9.84 -14.72
C TYR A 591 18.75 10.85 -15.80
N THR A 592 17.48 10.91 -16.18
CA THR A 592 16.99 11.90 -17.17
C THR A 592 17.09 13.33 -16.63
N MET A 593 16.77 13.57 -15.36
CA MET A 593 16.86 14.92 -14.77
C MET A 593 18.31 15.40 -14.57
N TRP A 594 19.24 14.47 -14.32
CA TRP A 594 20.64 14.79 -14.00
C TRP A 594 21.55 14.87 -15.22
N SER A 595 21.45 13.90 -16.14
CA SER A 595 22.46 13.69 -17.19
C SER A 595 22.01 14.14 -18.57
N ILE A 596 20.70 14.24 -18.82
CA ILE A 596 20.19 14.49 -20.17
C ILE A 596 19.84 15.96 -20.34
N LYS A 597 20.30 16.53 -21.46
CA LYS A 597 20.03 17.91 -21.82
C LYS A 597 18.57 18.08 -22.25
N PRO A 598 17.81 19.02 -21.63
CA PRO A 598 16.45 19.28 -22.05
C PRO A 598 16.41 19.92 -23.45
N SER A 599 15.31 19.71 -24.16
CA SER A 599 15.14 20.28 -25.50
C SER A 599 15.07 21.81 -25.46
N VAL A 600 15.61 22.43 -26.51
CA VAL A 600 15.65 23.90 -26.63
C VAL A 600 14.27 24.45 -27.03
N SER A 601 13.47 23.65 -27.74
CA SER A 601 12.19 24.08 -28.33
C SER A 601 10.99 23.95 -27.40
N CYS A 602 11.02 23.07 -26.37
CA CYS A 602 9.83 22.80 -25.56
C CYS A 602 10.09 22.56 -24.06
N GLY A 603 9.02 22.67 -23.27
CA GLY A 603 9.03 22.39 -21.84
C GLY A 603 9.41 23.55 -20.91
N PRO A 604 9.38 23.32 -19.59
CA PRO A 604 9.67 24.33 -18.58
C PRO A 604 11.17 24.58 -18.38
N PHE A 605 12.06 23.68 -18.81
CA PHE A 605 13.52 23.79 -18.62
C PHE A 605 14.27 24.32 -19.86
N ARG A 606 13.59 25.02 -20.77
CA ARG A 606 14.19 25.58 -22.00
C ARG A 606 15.38 26.49 -21.66
N GLY A 607 16.49 26.30 -22.36
CA GLY A 607 17.72 27.11 -22.20
C GLY A 607 18.65 26.65 -21.06
N LEU A 608 18.29 25.62 -20.30
CA LEU A 608 19.15 25.02 -19.27
C LEU A 608 19.95 23.84 -19.84
N GLN A 609 21.14 23.57 -19.26
CA GLN A 609 21.94 22.40 -19.68
C GLN A 609 21.41 21.11 -19.07
N THR A 610 20.85 21.17 -17.86
CA THR A 610 20.20 20.05 -17.18
C THR A 610 18.96 20.52 -16.41
N MET A 611 17.96 19.66 -16.22
CA MET A 611 16.77 20.01 -15.41
C MET A 611 17.16 20.35 -13.97
N PHE A 612 18.19 19.67 -13.45
CA PHE A 612 18.77 19.93 -12.14
C PHE A 612 19.31 21.35 -11.97
N GLN A 613 19.81 21.98 -13.04
CA GLN A 613 20.35 23.34 -12.99
C GLN A 613 19.32 24.38 -12.54
N ALA A 614 18.02 24.15 -12.79
CA ALA A 614 16.96 25.02 -12.29
C ALA A 614 17.00 25.13 -10.75
N GLY A 615 17.20 24.00 -10.06
CA GLY A 615 17.34 23.97 -8.60
C GLY A 615 18.55 24.77 -8.13
N LYS A 616 19.70 24.64 -8.81
CA LYS A 616 20.91 25.43 -8.49
C LYS A 616 20.68 26.94 -8.64
N LEU A 617 20.07 27.36 -9.75
CA LEU A 617 19.78 28.78 -10.02
C LEU A 617 18.82 29.38 -8.97
N TRP A 618 17.82 28.61 -8.53
CA TRP A 618 16.94 29.07 -7.45
C TRP A 618 17.68 29.28 -6.14
N VAL A 619 18.57 28.35 -5.77
CA VAL A 619 19.38 28.47 -4.56
C VAL A 619 20.29 29.71 -4.62
N GLN A 620 20.90 29.99 -5.77
CA GLN A 620 21.71 31.20 -5.99
C GLN A 620 20.88 32.49 -5.94
N GLU A 621 19.68 32.49 -6.51
CA GLU A 621 18.77 33.64 -6.45
C GLU A 621 18.32 33.93 -5.01
N MET A 622 18.08 32.88 -4.22
CA MET A 622 17.74 33.01 -2.80
C MET A 622 18.91 33.59 -1.99
N GLU A 623 20.15 33.22 -2.30
CA GLU A 623 21.35 33.81 -1.68
C GLU A 623 21.47 35.31 -1.96
N LYS A 624 21.10 35.74 -3.17
CA LYS A 624 21.12 37.16 -3.55
C LYS A 624 20.08 38.00 -2.82
N HIS A 625 18.91 37.41 -2.51
CA HIS A 625 17.83 38.10 -1.81
C HIS A 625 18.02 38.13 -0.28
N ASP A 626 18.69 37.12 0.30
CA ASP A 626 18.91 37.02 1.74
C ASP A 626 20.33 36.51 2.05
N PRO A 627 21.28 37.37 2.46
CA PRO A 627 22.68 36.99 2.69
C PRO A 627 22.86 36.00 3.86
N LYS A 628 21.87 35.85 4.75
CA LYS A 628 21.86 34.82 5.80
C LYS A 628 21.64 33.39 5.26
N LEU A 629 21.08 33.25 4.05
CA LEU A 629 20.88 31.96 3.37
C LEU A 629 22.08 31.52 2.53
N SER A 630 23.14 32.32 2.43
CA SER A 630 24.41 31.96 1.76
C SER A 630 25.02 30.66 2.29
N VAL A 631 24.84 30.36 3.58
CA VAL A 631 25.27 29.09 4.19
C VAL A 631 24.50 27.91 3.63
N VAL A 632 23.19 28.07 3.39
CA VAL A 632 22.33 27.02 2.78
C VAL A 632 22.67 26.85 1.30
N ALA A 633 22.95 27.95 0.60
CA ALA A 633 23.34 27.90 -0.81
C ALA A 633 24.70 27.23 -1.01
N ARG A 634 25.68 27.58 -0.18
CA ARG A 634 27.01 26.94 -0.15
C ARG A 634 26.93 25.49 0.30
N ALA A 635 26.08 25.17 1.28
CA ALA A 635 25.84 23.79 1.68
C ALA A 635 25.20 22.98 0.56
N HIS A 636 24.21 23.53 -0.15
CA HIS A 636 23.55 22.85 -1.26
C HIS A 636 24.50 22.64 -2.45
N SER A 637 25.30 23.64 -2.84
CA SER A 637 26.29 23.46 -3.92
C SER A 637 27.32 22.38 -3.56
N TYR A 638 27.87 22.40 -2.34
CA TYR A 638 28.78 21.34 -1.86
C TYR A 638 28.10 19.96 -1.77
N LEU A 639 26.85 19.88 -1.29
CA LEU A 639 26.09 18.63 -1.16
C LEU A 639 25.84 17.95 -2.51
N VAL A 640 25.68 18.75 -3.55
CA VAL A 640 25.20 18.29 -4.84
C VAL A 640 26.33 18.08 -5.83
N GLU A 641 27.35 18.94 -5.82
CA GLU A 641 28.47 18.88 -6.77
C GLU A 641 29.47 17.80 -6.40
N HIS A 642 29.53 17.41 -5.13
CA HIS A 642 30.36 16.29 -4.71
C HIS A 642 29.59 14.97 -4.84
N PRO A 643 30.00 14.06 -5.75
CA PRO A 643 29.38 12.73 -5.89
C PRO A 643 29.42 11.93 -4.58
N LEU A 644 30.35 12.26 -3.68
CA LEU A 644 30.43 11.70 -2.32
C LEU A 644 29.12 11.81 -1.54
N PHE A 645 28.36 12.90 -1.68
CA PHE A 645 27.11 13.05 -0.93
C PHE A 645 25.97 12.20 -1.46
N LEU A 646 25.90 11.96 -2.78
CA LEU A 646 25.00 10.97 -3.36
C LEU A 646 25.38 9.56 -2.91
N PHE A 647 26.68 9.24 -2.87
CA PHE A 647 27.17 7.98 -2.32
C PHE A 647 26.88 7.83 -0.82
N VAL A 648 27.01 8.90 -0.03
CA VAL A 648 26.64 8.93 1.39
C VAL A 648 25.14 8.80 1.57
N GLY A 649 24.33 9.46 0.73
CA GLY A 649 22.86 9.33 0.75
C GLY A 649 22.41 7.91 0.40
N ALA A 650 22.99 7.31 -0.64
CA ALA A 650 22.78 5.91 -0.99
C ALA A 650 23.27 4.97 0.13
N GLY A 651 24.41 5.28 0.74
CA GLY A 651 24.95 4.59 1.91
C GLY A 651 24.02 4.65 3.12
N ILE A 652 23.47 5.83 3.43
CA ILE A 652 22.46 6.02 4.49
C ILE A 652 21.20 5.23 4.14
N PHE A 653 20.75 5.24 2.89
CA PHE A 653 19.59 4.46 2.47
C PHE A 653 19.83 2.95 2.63
N LEU A 654 21.02 2.46 2.25
CA LEU A 654 21.45 1.08 2.48
C LEU A 654 21.56 0.75 3.97
N ILE A 655 22.09 1.66 4.78
CA ILE A 655 22.16 1.53 6.24
C ILE A 655 20.75 1.49 6.85
N VAL A 656 19.82 2.31 6.39
CA VAL A 656 18.41 2.28 6.81
C VAL A 656 17.77 0.94 6.42
N ILE A 657 17.97 0.48 5.18
CA ILE A 657 17.51 -0.85 4.74
C ILE A 657 18.15 -1.95 5.60
N TYR A 658 19.43 -1.84 5.93
CA TYR A 658 20.17 -2.80 6.74
C TYR A 658 19.66 -2.83 8.18
N PHE A 659 19.61 -1.68 8.86
CA PHE A 659 19.07 -1.56 10.21
C PHE A 659 17.64 -2.06 10.28
N TYR A 660 16.86 -1.78 9.25
CA TYR A 660 15.51 -2.23 9.20
C TYR A 660 15.40 -3.75 8.97
N SER A 661 16.23 -4.31 8.10
CA SER A 661 16.36 -5.77 7.92
C SER A 661 16.78 -6.42 9.24
N GLN A 662 17.72 -5.81 9.97
CA GLN A 662 18.15 -6.23 11.30
C GLN A 662 17.04 -6.11 12.35
N VAL A 663 16.22 -5.04 12.31
CA VAL A 663 15.05 -4.90 13.19
C VAL A 663 14.06 -6.01 12.91
N VAL A 664 13.82 -6.33 11.64
CA VAL A 664 12.94 -7.45 11.24
C VAL A 664 13.49 -8.77 11.76
N ASP A 665 14.79 -9.04 11.61
CA ASP A 665 15.43 -10.27 12.09
C ASP A 665 15.49 -10.34 13.63
N GLY A 666 15.71 -9.22 14.30
CA GLY A 666 15.58 -9.09 15.75
C GLY A 666 14.16 -9.38 16.24
N GLN A 667 13.14 -8.91 15.52
CA GLN A 667 11.75 -9.27 15.81
C GLN A 667 11.50 -10.77 15.62
N ARG A 668 12.13 -11.44 14.63
CA ARG A 668 12.03 -12.90 14.50
C ARG A 668 12.57 -13.61 15.73
N LYS A 669 13.76 -13.22 16.20
CA LYS A 669 14.39 -13.85 17.37
C LYS A 669 13.58 -13.63 18.65
N ILE A 670 12.97 -12.45 18.80
CA ILE A 670 12.07 -12.18 19.94
C ILE A 670 10.80 -13.05 19.84
N ILE A 671 10.21 -13.19 18.65
CA ILE A 671 9.02 -14.02 18.47
C ILE A 671 9.34 -15.49 18.74
N SER A 672 10.49 -16.00 18.29
CA SER A 672 10.89 -17.39 18.56
C SER A 672 11.07 -17.64 20.05
N LEU A 673 11.75 -16.73 20.76
CA LEU A 673 11.93 -16.82 22.21
C LEU A 673 10.60 -16.76 22.97
N LEU A 674 9.68 -15.89 22.56
CA LEU A 674 8.33 -15.82 23.16
C LEU A 674 7.53 -17.10 22.93
N GLN A 675 7.68 -17.72 21.77
CA GLN A 675 7.02 -19.00 21.49
C GLN A 675 7.59 -20.14 22.32
N GLU A 676 8.92 -20.18 22.48
CA GLU A 676 9.59 -21.15 23.35
C GLU A 676 9.17 -20.97 24.81
N GLN A 677 9.03 -19.73 25.29
CA GLN A 677 8.47 -19.47 26.62
C GLN A 677 7.03 -19.97 26.76
N ILE A 678 6.17 -19.77 25.76
CA ILE A 678 4.78 -20.26 25.80
C ILE A 678 4.74 -21.80 25.81
N GLU A 679 5.65 -22.44 25.08
CA GLU A 679 5.80 -23.89 25.04
C GLU A 679 6.22 -24.43 26.41
N ASN A 680 7.27 -23.85 27.01
CA ASN A 680 7.74 -24.21 28.35
C ASN A 680 6.69 -23.95 29.43
N GLU A 681 5.99 -22.80 29.42
CA GLU A 681 4.86 -22.56 30.34
C GLU A 681 3.71 -23.57 30.14
N GLY A 682 3.52 -24.04 28.90
CA GLY A 682 2.55 -25.08 28.56
C GLY A 682 2.93 -26.42 29.17
N GLU A 683 4.20 -26.80 29.08
CA GLU A 683 4.74 -28.01 29.71
C GLU A 683 4.66 -27.97 31.23
N ASP A 684 5.03 -26.85 31.86
CA ASP A 684 4.92 -26.65 33.31
C ASP A 684 3.47 -26.80 33.79
N LYS A 685 2.51 -26.22 33.07
CA LYS A 685 1.09 -26.37 33.39
C LYS A 685 0.63 -27.81 33.25
N LYS A 686 1.07 -28.50 32.20
CA LYS A 686 0.74 -29.92 31.99
C LYS A 686 1.31 -30.77 33.13
N PHE A 687 2.56 -30.54 33.51
CA PHE A 687 3.20 -31.19 34.66
C PHE A 687 2.43 -30.95 35.96
N LEU A 688 2.06 -29.69 36.24
CA LEU A 688 1.25 -29.36 37.42
C LEU A 688 -0.11 -30.08 37.43
N ILE A 689 -0.80 -30.11 36.29
CA ILE A 689 -2.09 -30.80 36.15
C ILE A 689 -1.93 -32.29 36.39
N THR A 690 -0.93 -32.93 35.77
CA THR A 690 -0.66 -34.36 35.97
C THR A 690 -0.35 -34.69 37.42
N LYS A 691 0.43 -33.84 38.11
CA LYS A 691 0.72 -33.99 39.54
C LYS A 691 -0.53 -33.78 40.42
N LEU A 692 -1.39 -32.82 40.08
CA LEU A 692 -2.66 -32.61 40.77
C LEU A 692 -3.60 -33.80 40.58
N GLN A 693 -3.67 -34.36 39.36
CA GLN A 693 -4.48 -35.54 39.05
C GLN A 693 -4.01 -36.77 39.83
N SER A 694 -2.69 -37.02 39.90
CA SER A 694 -2.17 -38.16 40.66
C SER A 694 -2.43 -38.03 42.16
N ILE A 695 -2.30 -36.83 42.73
CA ILE A 695 -2.68 -36.56 44.14
C ILE A 695 -4.19 -36.78 44.35
N HIS A 696 -5.03 -36.38 43.38
CA HIS A 696 -6.47 -36.58 43.46
C HIS A 696 -6.84 -38.07 43.42
N GLU A 697 -6.20 -38.87 42.55
CA GLU A 697 -6.37 -40.33 42.50
C GLU A 697 -5.88 -41.01 43.77
N GLN A 698 -4.76 -40.54 44.32
CA GLN A 698 -4.22 -41.05 45.59
C GLN A 698 -5.08 -40.67 46.80
N LYS A 699 -5.89 -39.60 46.74
CA LYS A 699 -6.92 -39.30 47.76
C LYS A 699 -8.22 -40.07 47.54
N ARG A 700 -8.55 -40.42 46.29
CA ARG A 700 -9.75 -41.22 45.96
C ARG A 700 -9.62 -42.69 46.38
N THR A 701 -8.40 -43.24 46.31
CA THR A 701 -8.08 -44.62 46.68
C THR A 701 -8.26 -44.97 48.18
N PRO A 702 -7.88 -44.12 49.16
CA PRO A 702 -8.18 -44.36 50.57
C PRO A 702 -9.67 -44.19 50.89
N ALA A 703 -10.38 -43.27 50.24
CA ALA A 703 -11.83 -43.14 50.39
C ALA A 703 -12.59 -44.39 49.90
N ARG A 704 -12.15 -45.00 48.79
CA ARG A 704 -12.70 -46.27 48.29
C ARG A 704 -12.41 -47.46 49.21
N ARG A 705 -11.25 -47.48 49.89
CA ARG A 705 -10.89 -48.51 50.88
C ARG A 705 -11.66 -48.37 52.19
N LEU A 706 -11.99 -47.15 52.64
CA LEU A 706 -12.88 -46.98 53.79
C LEU A 706 -14.31 -47.45 53.51
N THR A 707 -14.84 -47.23 52.30
CA THR A 707 -16.17 -47.76 51.94
C THR A 707 -16.22 -49.29 51.80
N SER A 708 -15.08 -49.97 51.55
CA SER A 708 -15.05 -51.44 51.54
C SER A 708 -14.77 -52.06 52.92
N GLN A 709 -14.29 -51.29 53.90
CA GLN A 709 -14.09 -51.75 55.28
C GLN A 709 -15.28 -51.48 56.20
N VAL A 710 -16.26 -50.68 55.77
CA VAL A 710 -17.54 -50.46 56.48
C VAL A 710 -18.66 -51.39 55.94
N GLY A 711 -18.33 -52.28 54.99
CA GLY A 711 -19.25 -53.24 54.38
C GLY A 711 -18.93 -54.71 54.68
N LEU A 712 -18.20 -55.00 55.76
CA LEU A 712 -17.89 -56.35 56.23
C LEU A 712 -18.31 -56.51 57.69
#